data_AF-A0A2H0REK7-F1
#
_entry.id   AF-A0A2H0REK7-F1
#
_cell.length_a   1.000
_cell.length_b   1.000
_cell.length_c   1.000
_cell.angle_alpha   90.00
_cell.angle_beta   90.00
_cell.angle_gamma   90.00
#
_symmetry.space_group_name_H-M   'P 1'
#
loop_
_entity.id
_entity.type
_entity.pdbx_description
1 polymer ?
#
loop_
_entity_poly.entity_id
_entity_poly.type
_entity_poly.pdbx_seq_one_letter_code
_entity_poly.pdbx_strand_id
1 'polypeptide(L)'
;MLSEPYINYFGEADYRGKRTKFGIKAEDRARHVYVIGKTGMGKSTVLENMAVQDIQRGEGVAFIDPHGGTAEKLLDYIPAERVKDLIYLAPHDLEFPVAFNIMENLGKDKNYLVANGLIATFKKIWPDVWSARMEYILNNVLLALLEYPDSTILGVNRMLSDLTYRRAVVDNVSDPSVRSFWVDEFANYTERMAAESVPAIQNKIGQFTSNPLIRNIVGQPKSTFDLREVMDKKKILIMNLSKGRVGEINANLLGGMLITKIYLSAMSRADKNAAELAALPPFYFYVDEFQSFVNDTFADILSEARKYKLSLTMAHQYIEQMPEEVRDAVFGNVGTTIAFRVGPFDAEILEKLFTPKFLIEDIVSLGRFQMYLTLMINQVGSPPFSARGMPPIPPPAESFHDLVIESSREMYARPRVDVEAEISKWHEPIQGTRAPEETLRPGGGRGSGPGGGTKSGYGARAGGGAPGRGGSSSSNREVRGQGGFGPRSSSVGPERRFGDSRGEREGRSSAPGTSVGTQGAHLAHGSQGRSLPEEKSPPRETISLSSLAKDAPGAAQAGGGQHLSDLRNTLKQVLSNQPHSIPNQNSASVKKAQSPPAAFVETNRDNHKGRPTPRSPIEGKNQIPTSGRTSSGPGFRNSKDELRPAGDGEGGSKKQKEIPRADLEKMLKVDMPPFS
;
A
#
# COMPACT_ATOMS: atom_id res chain seq x y z
N MET A 1 19.66 32.33 21.03
CA MET A 1 18.71 32.66 19.95
C MET A 1 17.88 31.42 19.71
N LEU A 2 16.56 31.53 19.55
CA LEU A 2 15.78 30.43 18.96
C LEU A 2 16.06 30.47 17.46
N SER A 3 16.48 29.34 16.87
CA SER A 3 16.67 29.23 15.43
C SER A 3 15.34 29.44 14.72
N GLU A 4 15.33 30.15 13.59
CA GLU A 4 14.10 30.34 12.82
C GLU A 4 13.48 28.97 12.43
N PRO A 5 12.14 28.83 12.50
CA PRO A 5 11.49 27.56 12.23
C PRO A 5 11.68 27.17 10.76
N TYR A 6 12.04 25.92 10.52
CA TYR A 6 12.27 25.40 9.16
C TYR A 6 11.05 25.61 8.27
N ILE A 7 11.26 26.31 7.16
CA ILE A 7 10.33 26.44 6.04
C ILE A 7 10.88 25.58 4.89
N ASN A 8 10.10 24.60 4.45
CA ASN A 8 10.38 23.85 3.23
C ASN A 8 9.67 24.58 2.06
N TYR A 9 10.45 25.15 1.14
CA TYR A 9 9.96 26.08 0.10
C TYR A 9 9.52 25.36 -1.16
N PHE A 10 8.35 25.71 -1.70
CA PHE A 10 7.83 25.06 -2.91
C PHE A 10 7.09 26.02 -3.87
N GLY A 11 6.82 27.26 -3.46
CA GLY A 11 6.02 28.20 -4.24
C GLY A 11 6.52 29.63 -4.22
N GLU A 12 6.15 30.39 -5.25
CA GLU A 12 6.25 31.84 -5.33
C GLU A 12 4.85 32.44 -5.44
N ALA A 13 4.50 33.33 -4.52
CA ALA A 13 3.28 34.12 -4.58
C ALA A 13 3.60 35.49 -5.19
N ASP A 14 2.76 35.98 -6.10
CA ASP A 14 2.88 37.34 -6.65
C ASP A 14 1.87 38.24 -5.94
N TYR A 15 2.34 39.29 -5.28
CA TYR A 15 1.50 40.33 -4.71
C TYR A 15 1.93 41.70 -5.23
N ARG A 16 1.08 42.34 -6.04
CA ARG A 16 1.31 43.65 -6.67
C ARG A 16 2.63 43.71 -7.47
N GLY A 17 3.00 42.62 -8.15
CA GLY A 17 4.24 42.52 -8.94
C GLY A 17 5.48 42.13 -8.13
N LYS A 18 5.37 42.03 -6.79
CA LYS A 18 6.44 41.48 -5.94
C LYS A 18 6.24 39.98 -5.78
N ARG A 19 7.08 39.20 -6.43
CA ARG A 19 7.20 37.76 -6.15
C ARG A 19 7.88 37.53 -4.81
N THR A 20 7.28 36.66 -4.01
CA THR A 20 7.77 36.28 -2.68
C THR A 20 7.76 34.76 -2.59
N LYS A 21 8.93 34.16 -2.34
CA LYS A 21 9.06 32.72 -2.07
C LYS A 21 8.38 32.38 -0.76
N PHE A 22 7.65 31.27 -0.73
CA PHE A 22 7.01 30.74 0.46
C PHE A 22 7.12 29.21 0.49
N GLY A 23 6.79 28.67 1.66
CA GLY A 23 6.82 27.25 1.95
C GLY A 23 5.95 26.92 3.14
N ILE A 24 6.10 25.71 3.65
CA ILE A 24 5.33 25.19 4.78
C ILE A 24 6.28 24.81 5.93
N LYS A 25 5.87 25.10 7.18
CA LYS A 25 6.69 24.82 8.37
C LYS A 25 6.64 23.35 8.78
N ALA A 26 7.68 22.87 9.45
CA ALA A 26 7.75 21.49 9.95
C ALA A 26 6.52 21.03 10.76
N GLU A 27 5.97 21.89 11.64
CA GLU A 27 4.74 21.58 12.41
C GLU A 27 3.47 21.57 11.56
N ASP A 28 3.41 22.43 10.54
CA ASP A 28 2.26 22.56 9.64
C ASP A 28 2.19 21.36 8.69
N ARG A 29 3.35 20.87 8.21
CA ARG A 29 3.51 19.63 7.42
C ARG A 29 3.04 18.37 8.16
N ALA A 30 3.04 18.38 9.50
CA ALA A 30 2.52 17.26 10.28
C ALA A 30 1.00 17.10 10.16
N ARG A 31 0.28 18.04 9.51
CA ARG A 31 -1.13 17.86 9.09
C ARG A 31 -1.28 17.39 7.63
N HIS A 32 -0.21 16.84 7.04
CA HIS A 32 -0.17 16.32 5.67
C HIS A 32 -0.33 17.37 4.56
N VAL A 33 0.07 16.98 3.35
CA VAL A 33 -0.03 17.80 2.14
C VAL A 33 -0.61 16.98 0.99
N TYR A 34 -1.68 17.47 0.37
CA TYR A 34 -2.31 16.88 -0.82
C TYR A 34 -1.99 17.74 -2.05
N VAL A 35 -1.49 17.11 -3.11
CA VAL A 35 -1.11 17.79 -4.36
C VAL A 35 -1.89 17.17 -5.52
N ILE A 36 -2.86 17.87 -6.09
CA ILE A 36 -3.69 17.37 -7.20
C ILE A 36 -3.38 18.11 -8.51
N GLY A 37 -3.41 17.38 -9.62
CA GLY A 37 -3.21 17.97 -10.95
C GLY A 37 -2.97 16.96 -12.06
N LYS A 38 -3.40 17.34 -13.27
CA LYS A 38 -3.09 16.63 -14.52
C LYS A 38 -1.58 16.50 -14.75
N THR A 39 -1.19 15.50 -15.53
CA THR A 39 0.20 15.20 -15.90
C THR A 39 0.92 16.42 -16.48
N GLY A 40 2.19 16.62 -16.10
CA GLY A 40 3.04 17.70 -16.61
C GLY A 40 2.78 19.11 -16.04
N MET A 41 1.78 19.28 -15.17
CA MET A 41 1.40 20.60 -14.64
C MET A 41 2.32 21.14 -13.54
N GLY A 42 3.01 20.27 -12.80
CA GLY A 42 3.99 20.67 -11.76
C GLY A 42 4.09 19.78 -10.51
N LYS A 43 3.23 18.76 -10.35
CA LYS A 43 3.17 17.91 -9.13
C LYS A 43 4.53 17.37 -8.68
N SER A 44 5.16 16.55 -9.53
CA SER A 44 6.44 15.90 -9.20
C SER A 44 7.51 16.94 -8.88
N THR A 45 7.58 18.07 -9.61
CA THR A 45 8.54 19.15 -9.32
C THR A 45 8.35 19.78 -7.93
N VAL A 46 7.12 19.85 -7.42
CA VAL A 46 6.88 20.25 -6.01
C VAL A 46 7.39 19.17 -5.05
N LEU A 47 7.05 17.90 -5.26
CA LEU A 47 7.49 16.78 -4.42
C LEU A 47 9.02 16.62 -4.42
N GLU A 48 9.66 16.69 -5.60
CA GLU A 48 11.10 16.73 -5.83
C GLU A 48 11.75 17.84 -5.00
N ASN A 49 11.30 19.09 -5.19
CA ASN A 49 11.89 20.24 -4.50
C ASN A 49 11.75 20.13 -2.98
N MET A 50 10.60 19.65 -2.49
CA MET A 50 10.38 19.44 -1.06
C MET A 50 11.27 18.33 -0.51
N ALA A 51 11.39 17.19 -1.19
CA ALA A 51 12.18 16.04 -0.76
C ALA A 51 13.69 16.34 -0.79
N VAL A 52 14.19 17.03 -1.82
CA VAL A 52 15.59 17.48 -1.92
C VAL A 52 15.98 18.37 -0.74
N GLN A 53 15.13 19.34 -0.37
CA GLN A 53 15.39 20.21 0.79
C GLN A 53 15.44 19.43 2.11
N ASP A 54 14.60 18.41 2.28
CA ASP A 54 14.62 17.57 3.50
C ASP A 54 15.88 16.69 3.56
N ILE A 55 16.26 16.06 2.44
CA ILE A 55 17.49 15.25 2.30
C ILE A 55 18.73 16.09 2.65
N GLN A 56 18.87 17.25 2.02
CA GLN A 56 19.99 18.19 2.20
C GLN A 56 20.03 18.83 3.60
N ARG A 57 18.90 18.87 4.31
CA ARG A 57 18.82 19.41 5.68
C ARG A 57 19.04 18.34 6.76
N GLY A 58 19.34 17.09 6.39
CA GLY A 58 19.53 16.03 7.37
C GLY A 58 18.22 15.55 8.01
N GLU A 59 17.08 15.69 7.32
CA GLU A 59 15.80 15.14 7.75
C GLU A 59 15.63 13.68 7.29
N GLY A 60 14.70 12.96 7.92
CA GLY A 60 14.33 11.59 7.55
C GLY A 60 13.25 11.58 6.49
N VAL A 61 13.47 10.82 5.41
CA VAL A 61 12.65 10.85 4.20
C VAL A 61 12.34 9.43 3.72
N ALA A 62 11.09 9.18 3.35
CA ALA A 62 10.71 8.08 2.47
C ALA A 62 10.11 8.63 1.18
N PHE A 63 10.46 8.07 0.02
CA PHE A 63 9.90 8.46 -1.28
C PHE A 63 9.48 7.23 -2.08
N ILE A 64 8.21 7.16 -2.53
CA ILE A 64 7.71 6.14 -3.46
C ILE A 64 7.49 6.76 -4.84
N ASP A 65 8.04 6.11 -5.87
CA ASP A 65 7.89 6.49 -7.27
C ASP A 65 7.45 5.27 -8.12
N PRO A 66 6.22 5.25 -8.69
CA PRO A 66 5.75 4.19 -9.59
C PRO A 66 6.31 4.30 -11.03
N HIS A 67 7.04 5.36 -11.37
CA HIS A 67 7.62 5.58 -12.70
C HIS A 67 9.15 5.45 -12.69
N GLY A 68 9.79 5.84 -11.60
CA GLY A 68 11.22 5.72 -11.31
C GLY A 68 12.05 6.97 -11.62
N GLY A 69 11.58 7.85 -12.52
CA GLY A 69 12.32 9.03 -12.95
C GLY A 69 12.58 10.07 -11.84
N THR A 70 11.72 10.15 -10.83
CA THR A 70 11.92 10.98 -9.65
C THR A 70 12.85 10.27 -8.65
N ALA A 71 12.70 8.95 -8.49
CA ALA A 71 13.54 8.16 -7.60
C ALA A 71 15.03 8.16 -8.01
N GLU A 72 15.35 7.89 -9.29
CA GLU A 72 16.75 7.98 -9.77
C GLU A 72 17.27 9.42 -9.59
N LYS A 73 16.48 10.43 -9.98
CA LYS A 73 16.85 11.86 -9.87
C LYS A 73 17.17 12.27 -8.43
N LEU A 74 16.47 11.75 -7.43
CA LEU A 74 16.72 12.11 -6.02
C LEU A 74 18.09 11.64 -5.51
N LEU A 75 18.69 10.62 -6.13
CA LEU A 75 20.02 10.12 -5.77
C LEU A 75 21.10 11.17 -5.98
N ASP A 76 20.99 12.00 -7.03
CA ASP A 76 21.92 13.09 -7.33
C ASP A 76 22.02 14.14 -6.20
N TYR A 77 20.97 14.29 -5.38
CA TYR A 77 20.86 15.36 -4.38
C TYR A 77 21.23 14.90 -2.96
N ILE A 78 21.68 13.66 -2.79
CA ILE A 78 22.16 13.11 -1.51
C ILE A 78 23.60 13.60 -1.29
N PRO A 79 23.86 14.47 -0.29
CA PRO A 79 25.21 15.01 -0.07
C PRO A 79 26.14 13.98 0.60
N ALA A 80 27.45 14.23 0.53
CA ALA A 80 28.50 13.29 0.90
C ALA A 80 28.34 12.68 2.31
N GLU A 81 27.96 13.49 3.30
CA GLU A 81 27.74 13.06 4.69
C GLU A 81 26.50 12.18 4.88
N ARG A 82 25.56 12.18 3.91
CA ARG A 82 24.36 11.34 3.90
C ARG A 82 24.52 10.07 3.04
N VAL A 83 25.68 9.83 2.42
CA VAL A 83 25.92 8.65 1.54
C VAL A 83 25.63 7.31 2.22
N LYS A 84 25.79 7.22 3.55
CA LYS A 84 25.49 6.02 4.34
C LYS A 84 24.08 6.00 4.98
N ASP A 85 23.24 6.95 4.61
CA ASP A 85 21.86 7.05 5.09
C ASP A 85 20.82 6.59 4.06
N LEU A 86 21.22 6.31 2.83
CA LEU A 86 20.34 5.78 1.79
C LEU A 86 20.09 4.27 1.94
N ILE A 87 18.82 3.91 1.90
CA ILE A 87 18.31 2.59 1.51
C ILE A 87 17.63 2.77 0.16
N TYR A 88 18.19 2.20 -0.90
CA TYR A 88 17.62 2.23 -2.24
C TYR A 88 16.91 0.92 -2.55
N LEU A 89 15.58 0.91 -2.41
CA LEU A 89 14.74 -0.24 -2.72
C LEU A 89 14.31 -0.14 -4.19
N ALA A 90 15.15 -0.68 -5.07
CA ALA A 90 14.93 -0.75 -6.51
C ALA A 90 14.74 -2.24 -6.92
N PRO A 91 13.50 -2.77 -7.00
CA PRO A 91 13.27 -4.20 -7.19
C PRO A 91 13.86 -4.76 -8.50
N HIS A 92 14.04 -3.90 -9.50
CA HIS A 92 14.65 -4.25 -10.78
C HIS A 92 16.18 -4.45 -10.71
N ASP A 93 16.82 -4.20 -9.57
CA ASP A 93 18.19 -4.68 -9.29
C ASP A 93 18.12 -6.16 -8.87
N LEU A 94 18.20 -7.04 -9.87
CA LEU A 94 18.08 -8.48 -9.67
C LEU A 94 19.29 -9.11 -9.00
N GLU A 95 20.47 -8.47 -9.09
CA GLU A 95 21.73 -9.02 -8.61
C GLU A 95 22.01 -8.67 -7.13
N PHE A 96 21.42 -7.56 -6.66
CA PHE A 96 21.46 -7.11 -5.27
C PHE A 96 20.06 -6.88 -4.68
N PRO A 97 19.22 -7.93 -4.54
CA PRO A 97 17.91 -7.81 -3.90
C PRO A 97 18.02 -7.37 -2.43
N VAL A 98 17.44 -6.21 -2.14
CA VAL A 98 17.15 -5.73 -0.78
C VAL A 98 16.09 -6.62 -0.14
N ALA A 99 16.34 -7.14 1.06
CA ALA A 99 15.38 -8.01 1.75
C ALA A 99 14.30 -7.16 2.46
N PHE A 100 13.03 -7.48 2.24
CA PHE A 100 11.89 -6.83 2.90
C PHE A 100 10.81 -7.88 3.23
N ASN A 101 10.75 -8.30 4.49
CA ASN A 101 9.78 -9.25 4.99
C ASN A 101 8.70 -8.56 5.82
N ILE A 102 7.54 -8.35 5.21
CA ILE A 102 6.36 -7.85 5.91
C ILE A 102 5.89 -8.81 7.02
N MET A 103 6.12 -10.12 6.89
CA MET A 103 5.72 -11.16 7.85
C MET A 103 6.58 -11.23 9.13
N GLU A 104 7.60 -10.38 9.28
CA GLU A 104 8.33 -10.31 10.55
C GLU A 104 7.44 -9.87 11.71
N ASN A 105 7.29 -10.77 12.69
CA ASN A 105 6.48 -10.64 13.89
C ASN A 105 6.84 -9.36 14.69
N LEU A 106 5.86 -8.47 14.87
CA LEU A 106 6.00 -7.18 15.56
C LEU A 106 5.52 -7.22 17.03
N GLY A 107 5.30 -8.43 17.57
CA GLY A 107 4.54 -8.70 18.78
C GLY A 107 3.08 -9.07 18.46
N LYS A 108 2.51 -10.02 19.23
CA LYS A 108 1.17 -10.60 19.00
C LYS A 108 0.09 -9.53 18.80
N ASP A 109 0.11 -8.51 19.64
CA ASP A 109 -0.84 -7.38 19.65
C ASP A 109 -0.79 -6.51 18.38
N LYS A 110 0.12 -6.78 17.44
CA LYS A 110 0.24 -6.08 16.15
C LYS A 110 0.12 -7.00 14.93
N ASN A 111 0.09 -8.32 15.11
CA ASN A 111 0.01 -9.27 14.00
C ASN A 111 -1.29 -9.09 13.17
N TYR A 112 -2.41 -8.77 13.82
CA TYR A 112 -3.66 -8.48 13.10
C TYR A 112 -3.58 -7.25 12.19
N LEU A 113 -2.80 -6.23 12.57
CA LEU A 113 -2.60 -5.03 11.74
C LEU A 113 -1.79 -5.35 10.49
N VAL A 114 -0.79 -6.23 10.60
CA VAL A 114 0.01 -6.71 9.46
C VAL A 114 -0.87 -7.54 8.50
N ALA A 115 -1.69 -8.45 9.05
CA ALA A 115 -2.62 -9.26 8.27
C ALA A 115 -3.68 -8.39 7.54
N ASN A 116 -4.28 -7.41 8.23
CA ASN A 116 -5.27 -6.51 7.65
C ASN A 116 -4.70 -5.65 6.51
N GLY A 117 -3.52 -5.05 6.68
CA GLY A 117 -2.89 -4.24 5.62
C GLY A 117 -2.45 -5.07 4.41
N LEU A 118 -2.04 -6.33 4.63
CA LEU A 118 -1.82 -7.30 3.56
C LEU A 118 -3.10 -7.62 2.79
N ILE A 119 -4.19 -7.92 3.51
CA ILE A 119 -5.51 -8.20 2.92
C ILE A 119 -6.01 -7.00 2.10
N ALA A 120 -5.94 -5.78 2.65
CA ALA A 120 -6.31 -4.55 1.95
C ALA A 120 -5.48 -4.35 0.67
N THR A 121 -4.18 -4.65 0.71
CA THR A 121 -3.28 -4.60 -0.46
C THR A 121 -3.68 -5.64 -1.52
N PHE A 122 -3.93 -6.90 -1.16
CA PHE A 122 -4.37 -7.92 -2.12
C PHE A 122 -5.76 -7.63 -2.71
N LYS A 123 -6.71 -7.18 -1.88
CA LYS A 123 -8.06 -6.75 -2.27
C LYS A 123 -8.02 -5.61 -3.29
N LYS A 124 -7.15 -4.61 -3.08
CA LYS A 124 -6.91 -3.50 -4.03
C LYS A 124 -6.35 -3.95 -5.38
N ILE A 125 -5.54 -5.01 -5.40
CA ILE A 125 -4.94 -5.54 -6.64
C ILE A 125 -5.94 -6.36 -7.47
N TRP A 126 -6.94 -6.98 -6.83
CA TRP A 126 -7.84 -7.95 -7.46
C TRP A 126 -9.34 -7.76 -7.11
N PRO A 127 -9.90 -6.54 -7.21
CA PRO A 127 -11.23 -6.22 -6.66
C PRO A 127 -12.35 -7.13 -7.21
N ASP A 128 -12.40 -7.35 -8.53
CA ASP A 128 -13.49 -8.09 -9.21
C ASP A 128 -13.46 -9.61 -8.95
N VAL A 129 -12.36 -10.11 -8.41
CA VAL A 129 -12.07 -11.54 -8.20
C VAL A 129 -11.51 -11.79 -6.80
N TRP A 130 -12.05 -11.05 -5.83
CA TRP A 130 -11.86 -11.23 -4.39
C TRP A 130 -13.16 -11.77 -3.77
N SER A 131 -13.09 -12.58 -2.71
CA SER A 131 -14.29 -13.11 -2.04
C SER A 131 -14.11 -13.25 -0.54
N ALA A 132 -15.19 -13.09 0.22
CA ALA A 132 -15.15 -13.17 1.69
C ALA A 132 -14.60 -14.52 2.21
N ARG A 133 -14.82 -15.64 1.49
CA ARG A 133 -14.24 -16.94 1.85
C ARG A 133 -12.73 -16.98 1.58
N MET A 134 -12.26 -16.39 0.48
CA MET A 134 -10.84 -16.22 0.19
C MET A 134 -10.16 -15.34 1.25
N GLU A 135 -10.79 -14.23 1.63
CA GLU A 135 -10.31 -13.31 2.65
C GLU A 135 -10.20 -14.00 4.02
N TYR A 136 -11.24 -14.71 4.44
CA TYR A 136 -11.27 -15.44 5.71
C TYR A 136 -10.21 -16.54 5.80
N ILE A 137 -10.04 -17.36 4.75
CA ILE A 137 -9.00 -18.40 4.72
C ILE A 137 -7.61 -17.74 4.72
N LEU A 138 -7.38 -16.71 3.88
CA LEU A 138 -6.08 -16.03 3.82
C LEU A 138 -5.73 -15.34 5.13
N ASN A 139 -6.70 -14.72 5.82
CA ASN A 139 -6.47 -14.10 7.14
C ASN A 139 -5.94 -15.13 8.14
N ASN A 140 -6.59 -16.29 8.25
CA ASN A 140 -6.14 -17.37 9.13
C ASN A 140 -4.80 -18.00 8.72
N VAL A 141 -4.42 -17.95 7.43
CA VAL A 141 -3.06 -18.29 6.98
C VAL A 141 -2.06 -17.23 7.42
N LEU A 142 -2.34 -15.94 7.21
CA LEU A 142 -1.43 -14.85 7.57
C LEU A 142 -1.20 -14.77 9.08
N LEU A 143 -2.27 -14.82 9.88
CA LEU A 143 -2.18 -14.81 11.35
C LEU A 143 -1.35 -15.99 11.88
N ALA A 144 -1.58 -17.21 11.35
CA ALA A 144 -0.82 -18.39 11.76
C ALA A 144 0.67 -18.29 11.37
N LEU A 145 0.97 -17.77 10.18
CA LEU A 145 2.36 -17.54 9.75
C LEU A 145 3.05 -16.44 10.55
N LEU A 146 2.35 -15.39 10.98
CA LEU A 146 2.92 -14.31 11.80
C LEU A 146 3.32 -14.77 13.22
N GLU A 147 2.77 -15.88 13.72
CA GLU A 147 3.26 -16.54 14.95
C GLU A 147 4.39 -17.55 14.69
N TYR A 148 4.59 -18.03 13.45
CA TYR A 148 5.63 -19.00 13.12
C TYR A 148 7.01 -18.34 12.91
N PRO A 149 8.09 -18.85 13.52
CA PRO A 149 9.44 -18.31 13.34
C PRO A 149 9.88 -18.28 11.87
N ASP A 150 10.54 -17.17 11.48
CA ASP A 150 11.21 -17.01 10.19
C ASP A 150 10.31 -17.28 8.96
N SER A 151 9.01 -17.04 9.13
CA SER A 151 8.01 -17.14 8.07
C SER A 151 8.10 -16.00 7.05
N THR A 152 7.64 -16.28 5.84
CA THR A 152 7.58 -15.33 4.72
C THR A 152 6.28 -15.54 3.95
N ILE A 153 5.96 -14.63 3.02
CA ILE A 153 4.77 -14.78 2.16
C ILE A 153 4.80 -16.08 1.31
N LEU A 154 5.98 -16.66 1.05
CA LEU A 154 6.11 -17.97 0.41
C LEU A 154 5.37 -19.07 1.20
N GLY A 155 5.35 -18.93 2.53
CA GLY A 155 4.68 -19.82 3.47
C GLY A 155 3.17 -19.94 3.24
N VAL A 156 2.52 -18.94 2.61
CA VAL A 156 1.07 -18.98 2.34
C VAL A 156 0.71 -20.16 1.43
N ASN A 157 1.46 -20.35 0.35
CA ASN A 157 1.24 -21.45 -0.59
C ASN A 157 1.53 -22.81 0.06
N ARG A 158 2.57 -22.88 0.88
CA ARG A 158 2.99 -24.09 1.59
C ARG A 158 2.02 -24.49 2.70
N MET A 159 1.50 -23.53 3.47
CA MET A 159 0.45 -23.76 4.49
C MET A 159 -0.79 -24.43 3.88
N LEU A 160 -1.12 -24.08 2.64
CA LEU A 160 -2.27 -24.59 1.91
C LEU A 160 -2.04 -25.96 1.23
N SER A 161 -0.80 -26.38 0.96
CA SER A 161 -0.48 -27.66 0.28
C SER A 161 0.26 -28.71 1.12
N ASP A 162 1.19 -28.31 1.99
CA ASP A 162 2.08 -29.18 2.76
C ASP A 162 1.51 -29.41 4.17
N LEU A 163 0.98 -30.61 4.41
CA LEU A 163 0.40 -30.99 5.71
C LEU A 163 1.44 -31.03 6.84
N THR A 164 2.71 -31.31 6.53
CA THR A 164 3.80 -31.35 7.52
C THR A 164 4.17 -29.95 7.97
N TYR A 165 4.33 -29.03 7.01
CA TYR A 165 4.53 -27.61 7.31
C TYR A 165 3.32 -27.00 8.03
N ARG A 166 2.10 -27.31 7.58
CA ARG A 166 0.87 -26.85 8.26
C ARG A 166 0.84 -27.23 9.73
N ARG A 167 1.16 -28.49 10.07
CA ARG A 167 1.23 -28.94 11.47
C ARG A 167 2.28 -28.14 12.25
N ALA A 168 3.50 -28.04 11.73
CA ALA A 168 4.56 -27.25 12.37
C ALA A 168 4.18 -25.78 12.60
N VAL A 169 3.45 -25.15 11.67
CA VAL A 169 2.90 -23.79 11.86
C VAL A 169 1.82 -23.77 12.94
N VAL A 170 0.80 -24.64 12.85
CA VAL A 170 -0.35 -24.68 13.79
C VAL A 170 0.09 -25.02 15.23
N ASP A 171 1.13 -25.81 15.40
CA ASP A 171 1.71 -26.13 16.72
C ASP A 171 2.42 -24.93 17.38
N ASN A 172 2.72 -23.86 16.63
CA ASN A 172 3.23 -22.58 17.15
C ASN A 172 2.13 -21.52 17.36
N VAL A 173 0.92 -21.70 16.81
CA VAL A 173 -0.19 -20.74 16.94
C VAL A 173 -0.70 -20.74 18.38
N SER A 174 -0.75 -19.55 18.99
CA SER A 174 -1.22 -19.36 20.36
C SER A 174 -2.62 -18.75 20.45
N ASP A 175 -3.12 -18.10 19.39
CA ASP A 175 -4.52 -17.67 19.35
C ASP A 175 -5.46 -18.89 19.26
N PRO A 176 -6.41 -19.08 20.21
CA PRO A 176 -7.31 -20.25 20.20
C PRO A 176 -8.23 -20.30 18.99
N SER A 177 -8.62 -19.15 18.43
CA SER A 177 -9.55 -19.01 17.30
C SER A 177 -8.88 -19.40 15.99
N VAL A 178 -7.68 -18.86 15.73
CA VAL A 178 -6.86 -19.24 14.57
C VAL A 178 -6.49 -20.72 14.65
N ARG A 179 -6.16 -21.24 15.84
CA ARG A 179 -5.87 -22.66 16.04
C ARG A 179 -7.10 -23.55 15.81
N SER A 180 -8.29 -23.14 16.28
CA SER A 180 -9.55 -23.87 16.05
C SER A 180 -9.96 -23.84 14.57
N PHE A 181 -9.77 -22.73 13.85
CA PHE A 181 -9.95 -22.71 12.39
C PHE A 181 -9.10 -23.80 11.72
N TRP A 182 -7.83 -23.96 12.10
CA TRP A 182 -6.96 -24.96 11.47
C TRP A 182 -7.23 -26.41 11.87
N VAL A 183 -7.64 -26.65 13.13
CA VAL A 183 -7.83 -28.00 13.69
C VAL A 183 -9.26 -28.51 13.50
N ASP A 184 -10.26 -27.64 13.64
CA ASP A 184 -11.69 -28.02 13.70
C ASP A 184 -12.45 -27.63 12.43
N GLU A 185 -12.15 -26.48 11.81
CA GLU A 185 -12.85 -26.01 10.60
C GLU A 185 -12.21 -26.53 9.30
N PHE A 186 -10.98 -26.07 9.00
CA PHE A 186 -10.28 -26.33 7.75
C PHE A 186 -9.92 -27.82 7.58
N ALA A 187 -9.65 -28.53 8.68
CA ALA A 187 -9.43 -29.99 8.66
C ALA A 187 -10.68 -30.78 8.23
N ASN A 188 -11.88 -30.22 8.42
CA ASN A 188 -13.16 -30.80 8.03
C ASN A 188 -13.72 -30.20 6.72
N TYR A 189 -12.95 -29.38 5.99
CA TYR A 189 -13.36 -28.91 4.66
C TYR A 189 -13.49 -30.09 3.69
N THR A 190 -14.67 -30.21 3.09
CA THR A 190 -14.90 -31.16 1.99
C THR A 190 -13.98 -30.83 0.81
N GLU A 191 -13.63 -31.84 0.00
CA GLU A 191 -12.79 -31.65 -1.20
C GLU A 191 -13.32 -30.52 -2.10
N ARG A 192 -14.65 -30.40 -2.20
CA ARG A 192 -15.33 -29.31 -2.91
C ARG A 192 -15.06 -27.93 -2.28
N MET A 193 -15.21 -27.78 -0.97
CA MET A 193 -14.96 -26.50 -0.28
C MET A 193 -13.50 -26.07 -0.41
N ALA A 194 -12.56 -27.01 -0.33
CA ALA A 194 -11.14 -26.74 -0.57
C ALA A 194 -10.91 -26.30 -2.03
N ALA A 195 -11.42 -27.07 -3.01
CA ALA A 195 -11.26 -26.79 -4.44
C ALA A 195 -11.88 -25.45 -4.89
N GLU A 196 -12.97 -25.00 -4.26
CA GLU A 196 -13.64 -23.73 -4.56
C GLU A 196 -12.83 -22.48 -4.15
N SER A 197 -11.80 -22.57 -3.29
CA SER A 197 -11.13 -21.35 -2.77
C SER A 197 -9.63 -21.47 -2.48
N VAL A 198 -9.11 -22.64 -2.13
CA VAL A 198 -7.67 -22.82 -1.90
C VAL A 198 -6.83 -22.58 -3.17
N PRO A 199 -7.20 -23.12 -4.36
CA PRO A 199 -6.49 -22.82 -5.61
C PRO A 199 -6.54 -21.35 -6.01
N ALA A 200 -7.61 -20.63 -5.66
CA ALA A 200 -7.72 -19.19 -5.95
C ALA A 200 -6.70 -18.36 -5.17
N ILE A 201 -6.45 -18.71 -3.89
CA ILE A 201 -5.40 -18.08 -3.07
C ILE A 201 -4.02 -18.47 -3.61
N GLN A 202 -3.79 -19.76 -3.88
CA GLN A 202 -2.51 -20.27 -4.37
C GLN A 202 -2.12 -19.66 -5.73
N ASN A 203 -3.07 -19.47 -6.64
CA ASN A 203 -2.84 -18.82 -7.93
C ASN A 203 -2.48 -17.33 -7.77
N LYS A 204 -3.20 -16.61 -6.90
CA LYS A 204 -2.93 -15.17 -6.62
C LYS A 204 -1.55 -14.96 -6.02
N ILE A 205 -1.23 -15.65 -4.92
CA ILE A 205 0.09 -15.53 -4.28
C ILE A 205 1.18 -16.10 -5.19
N GLY A 206 0.90 -17.19 -5.90
CA GLY A 206 1.77 -17.81 -6.90
C GLY A 206 2.24 -16.87 -8.00
N GLN A 207 1.41 -15.92 -8.47
CA GLN A 207 1.81 -14.91 -9.46
C GLN A 207 2.98 -14.03 -8.97
N PHE A 208 3.05 -13.75 -7.66
CA PHE A 208 4.17 -13.01 -7.07
C PHE A 208 5.34 -13.90 -6.71
N THR A 209 5.09 -15.04 -6.07
CA THR A 209 6.16 -15.91 -5.57
C THR A 209 6.88 -16.70 -6.66
N SER A 210 6.31 -16.78 -7.87
CA SER A 210 6.98 -17.35 -9.05
C SER A 210 7.95 -16.36 -9.73
N ASN A 211 7.76 -15.05 -9.57
CA ASN A 211 8.62 -14.04 -10.18
C ASN A 211 9.89 -13.82 -9.32
N PRO A 212 11.11 -14.11 -9.81
CA PRO A 212 12.34 -13.95 -9.04
C PRO A 212 12.53 -12.53 -8.47
N LEU A 213 12.11 -11.50 -9.22
CA LEU A 213 12.19 -10.10 -8.83
C LEU A 213 11.49 -9.83 -7.49
N ILE A 214 10.31 -10.42 -7.29
CA ILE A 214 9.54 -10.25 -6.05
C ILE A 214 9.94 -11.29 -5.02
N ARG A 215 10.02 -12.56 -5.42
CA ARG A 215 10.38 -13.69 -4.57
C ARG A 215 11.70 -13.47 -3.83
N ASN A 216 12.72 -12.90 -4.47
CA ASN A 216 14.02 -12.66 -3.85
C ASN A 216 14.03 -11.48 -2.86
N ILE A 217 12.99 -10.62 -2.85
CA ILE A 217 12.79 -9.53 -1.89
C ILE A 217 11.98 -10.00 -0.69
N VAL A 218 10.80 -10.58 -0.94
CA VAL A 218 9.81 -10.93 0.11
C VAL A 218 9.89 -12.38 0.60
N GLY A 219 10.76 -13.19 -0.02
CA GLY A 219 11.01 -14.58 0.35
C GLY A 219 12.18 -14.79 1.31
N GLN A 220 12.88 -13.73 1.70
CA GLN A 220 13.93 -13.76 2.71
C GLN A 220 13.33 -13.69 4.13
N PRO A 221 13.79 -14.47 5.13
CA PRO A 221 13.16 -14.49 6.46
C PRO A 221 13.25 -13.19 7.28
N LYS A 222 14.25 -12.34 7.00
CA LYS A 222 14.47 -11.06 7.68
C LYS A 222 14.57 -9.93 6.68
N SER A 223 14.05 -8.76 7.05
CA SER A 223 14.36 -7.52 6.33
C SER A 223 15.82 -7.12 6.59
N THR A 224 16.43 -6.44 5.61
CA THR A 224 17.80 -5.91 5.72
C THR A 224 17.84 -4.55 6.43
N PHE A 225 16.68 -3.95 6.68
CA PHE A 225 16.51 -2.66 7.37
C PHE A 225 15.27 -2.70 8.27
N ASP A 226 15.33 -2.03 9.42
CA ASP A 226 14.16 -1.78 10.26
C ASP A 226 13.62 -0.37 9.95
N LEU A 227 12.36 -0.28 9.51
CA LEU A 227 11.69 0.99 9.24
C LEU A 227 11.55 1.87 10.49
N ARG A 228 11.48 1.31 11.69
CA ARG A 228 11.48 2.10 12.93
C ARG A 228 12.84 2.76 13.16
N GLU A 229 13.94 2.04 12.91
CA GLU A 229 15.28 2.62 12.89
C GLU A 229 15.42 3.71 11.81
N VAL A 230 14.91 3.46 10.60
CA VAL A 230 14.92 4.43 9.49
C VAL A 230 14.27 5.75 9.90
N MET A 231 13.12 5.68 10.56
CA MET A 231 12.41 6.86 11.06
C MET A 231 13.12 7.56 12.22
N ASP A 232 13.60 6.81 13.22
CA ASP A 232 14.18 7.38 14.44
C ASP A 232 15.61 7.90 14.24
N LYS A 233 16.38 7.31 13.32
CA LYS A 233 17.74 7.76 12.91
C LYS A 233 17.74 8.66 11.67
N LYS A 234 16.57 9.17 11.24
CA LYS A 234 16.40 10.08 10.09
C LYS A 234 17.00 9.58 8.75
N LYS A 235 17.00 8.27 8.48
CA LYS A 235 17.52 7.70 7.22
C LYS A 235 16.69 8.14 6.00
N ILE A 236 17.24 7.89 4.82
CA ILE A 236 16.63 8.16 3.50
C ILE A 236 16.23 6.82 2.89
N LEU A 237 14.94 6.64 2.57
CA LEU A 237 14.42 5.45 1.90
C LEU A 237 13.82 5.85 0.55
N ILE A 238 14.43 5.43 -0.55
CA ILE A 238 13.91 5.70 -1.90
C ILE A 238 13.45 4.37 -2.50
N MET A 239 12.18 4.30 -2.89
CA MET A 239 11.50 3.10 -3.39
C MET A 239 11.15 3.31 -4.88
N ASN A 240 12.04 2.83 -5.75
CA ASN A 240 11.89 2.93 -7.21
C ASN A 240 11.05 1.75 -7.71
N LEU A 241 9.72 1.92 -7.67
CA LEU A 241 8.74 0.92 -8.07
C LEU A 241 8.33 1.06 -9.55
N SER A 242 9.27 1.48 -10.42
CA SER A 242 9.03 1.74 -11.84
C SER A 242 8.23 0.62 -12.52
N LYS A 243 6.94 0.90 -12.80
CA LYS A 243 5.98 -0.07 -13.37
C LYS A 243 6.46 -0.68 -14.69
N GLY A 244 7.24 0.08 -15.48
CA GLY A 244 7.84 -0.40 -16.73
C GLY A 244 9.00 -1.39 -16.56
N ARG A 245 9.66 -1.43 -15.40
CA ARG A 245 10.75 -2.39 -15.07
C ARG A 245 10.28 -3.51 -14.14
N VAL A 246 9.33 -3.23 -13.25
CA VAL A 246 8.85 -4.12 -12.19
C VAL A 246 7.56 -4.87 -12.58
N GLY A 247 6.75 -4.29 -13.48
CA GLY A 247 5.38 -4.70 -13.76
C GLY A 247 4.39 -4.08 -12.77
N GLU A 248 3.22 -3.65 -13.26
CA GLU A 248 2.27 -2.85 -12.46
C GLU A 248 1.74 -3.58 -11.22
N ILE A 249 1.28 -4.83 -11.38
CA ILE A 249 0.72 -5.63 -10.27
C ILE A 249 1.76 -5.82 -9.15
N ASN A 250 3.01 -6.04 -9.53
CA ASN A 250 4.16 -6.21 -8.62
C ASN A 250 4.53 -4.90 -7.90
N ALA A 251 4.54 -3.78 -8.64
CA ALA A 251 4.81 -2.46 -8.09
C ALA A 251 3.73 -2.05 -7.07
N ASN A 252 2.46 -2.23 -7.43
CA ASN A 252 1.32 -1.91 -6.55
C ASN A 252 1.36 -2.77 -5.26
N LEU A 253 1.75 -4.06 -5.37
CA LEU A 253 1.96 -4.95 -4.22
C LEU A 253 3.06 -4.43 -3.27
N LEU A 254 4.28 -4.25 -3.78
CA LEU A 254 5.40 -3.80 -2.96
C LEU A 254 5.10 -2.45 -2.32
N GLY A 255 4.54 -1.51 -3.09
CA GLY A 255 4.14 -0.20 -2.59
C GLY A 255 3.15 -0.32 -1.44
N GLY A 256 2.04 -1.05 -1.62
CA GLY A 256 1.04 -1.26 -0.56
C GLY A 256 1.64 -1.89 0.71
N MET A 257 2.47 -2.93 0.56
CA MET A 257 3.17 -3.55 1.70
C MET A 257 4.14 -2.59 2.41
N LEU A 258 4.89 -1.78 1.64
CA LEU A 258 5.83 -0.80 2.19
C LEU A 258 5.09 0.33 2.90
N ILE A 259 3.98 0.83 2.33
CA ILE A 259 3.06 1.80 2.96
C ILE A 259 2.52 1.25 4.28
N THR A 260 2.03 0.00 4.29
CA THR A 260 1.57 -0.66 5.52
C THR A 260 2.70 -0.75 6.55
N LYS A 261 3.90 -1.24 6.20
CA LYS A 261 5.00 -1.37 7.17
C LYS A 261 5.49 0.01 7.65
N ILE A 262 5.50 1.04 6.80
CA ILE A 262 5.77 2.44 7.18
C ILE A 262 4.74 2.92 8.21
N TYR A 263 3.44 2.73 7.96
CA TYR A 263 2.39 3.08 8.92
C TYR A 263 2.57 2.38 10.27
N LEU A 264 2.79 1.06 10.27
CA LEU A 264 2.95 0.27 11.49
C LEU A 264 4.25 0.59 12.26
N SER A 265 5.34 0.91 11.56
CA SER A 265 6.57 1.41 12.18
C SER A 265 6.39 2.80 12.78
N ALA A 266 5.58 3.68 12.17
CA ALA A 266 5.18 4.94 12.79
C ALA A 266 4.30 4.69 14.03
N MET A 267 3.24 3.88 13.94
CA MET A 267 2.38 3.50 15.08
C MET A 267 3.18 2.90 16.25
N SER A 268 4.27 2.17 15.94
CA SER A 268 5.12 1.58 16.97
C SER A 268 5.71 2.61 17.94
N ARG A 269 5.81 3.89 17.56
CA ARG A 269 6.27 5.01 18.41
C ARG A 269 5.33 5.31 19.60
N ALA A 270 4.16 4.67 19.65
CA ALA A 270 3.33 4.59 20.85
C ALA A 270 4.04 3.91 22.05
N ASP A 271 5.18 3.24 21.83
CA ASP A 271 6.04 2.71 22.89
C ASP A 271 6.73 3.80 23.74
N LYS A 272 6.74 5.06 23.28
CA LYS A 272 7.41 6.19 23.94
C LYS A 272 6.47 7.02 24.78
N ASN A 273 6.99 7.52 25.92
CA ASN A 273 6.26 8.49 26.73
C ASN A 273 6.16 9.85 26.02
N ALA A 274 5.28 10.74 26.49
CA ALA A 274 4.99 12.00 25.82
C ALA A 274 6.23 12.92 25.60
N ALA A 275 7.22 12.89 26.50
CA ALA A 275 8.46 13.68 26.35
C ALA A 275 9.43 13.05 25.33
N GLU A 276 9.58 11.73 25.35
CA GLU A 276 10.34 10.99 24.34
C GLU A 276 9.74 11.15 22.94
N LEU A 277 8.41 10.99 22.82
CA LEU A 277 7.67 11.15 21.56
C LEU A 277 7.72 12.59 21.05
N ALA A 278 7.74 13.60 21.93
CA ALA A 278 7.99 14.98 21.57
C ALA A 278 9.41 15.18 20.98
N ALA A 279 10.42 14.49 21.53
CA ALA A 279 11.80 14.55 21.05
C ALA A 279 12.06 13.74 19.76
N LEU A 280 11.25 12.72 19.44
CA LEU A 280 11.41 11.94 18.20
C LEU A 280 11.30 12.81 16.94
N PRO A 281 12.13 12.56 15.90
CA PRO A 281 12.16 13.37 14.70
C PRO A 281 10.91 13.20 13.82
N PRO A 282 10.54 14.23 13.03
CA PRO A 282 9.62 14.07 11.92
C PRO A 282 10.19 13.11 10.88
N PHE A 283 9.31 12.34 10.26
CA PHE A 283 9.65 11.52 9.09
C PHE A 283 8.74 11.95 7.93
N TYR A 284 9.34 12.45 6.86
CA TYR A 284 8.62 13.00 5.72
C TYR A 284 8.41 11.91 4.66
N PHE A 285 7.15 11.55 4.43
CA PHE A 285 6.79 10.46 3.54
C PHE A 285 6.17 11.02 2.26
N TYR A 286 6.81 10.80 1.13
CA TYR A 286 6.40 11.26 -0.18
C TYR A 286 5.88 10.09 -1.02
N VAL A 287 4.75 10.28 -1.67
CA VAL A 287 4.18 9.31 -2.62
C VAL A 287 3.79 10.06 -3.88
N ASP A 288 4.52 9.84 -4.99
CA ASP A 288 4.08 10.32 -6.31
C ASP A 288 3.09 9.34 -6.94
N GLU A 289 2.16 9.87 -7.72
CA GLU A 289 1.04 9.16 -8.37
C GLU A 289 0.33 8.14 -7.45
N PHE A 290 -0.05 8.66 -6.28
CA PHE A 290 -0.72 8.06 -5.12
C PHE A 290 -1.75 6.96 -5.48
N GLN A 291 -2.60 7.22 -6.47
CA GLN A 291 -3.67 6.32 -6.96
C GLN A 291 -3.21 4.87 -7.18
N SER A 292 -1.94 4.68 -7.54
CA SER A 292 -1.29 3.38 -7.76
C SER A 292 -1.32 2.45 -6.54
N PHE A 293 -1.33 3.01 -5.33
CA PHE A 293 -1.12 2.27 -4.09
C PHE A 293 -2.27 2.41 -3.08
N VAL A 294 -3.32 3.17 -3.42
CA VAL A 294 -4.36 3.55 -2.45
C VAL A 294 -5.16 2.35 -1.95
N ASN A 295 -5.04 2.08 -0.66
CA ASN A 295 -5.86 1.18 0.13
C ASN A 295 -6.32 1.88 1.42
N ASP A 296 -7.15 1.18 2.18
CA ASP A 296 -7.86 1.66 3.37
C ASP A 296 -6.87 2.20 4.44
N THR A 297 -5.65 1.65 4.52
CA THR A 297 -4.56 2.10 5.42
C THR A 297 -4.13 3.56 5.21
N PHE A 298 -4.43 4.19 4.08
CA PHE A 298 -4.18 5.64 3.93
C PHE A 298 -5.17 6.52 4.70
N ALA A 299 -6.42 6.07 4.92
CA ALA A 299 -7.34 6.77 5.81
C ALA A 299 -6.81 6.77 7.25
N ASP A 300 -6.21 5.65 7.69
CA ASP A 300 -5.53 5.52 8.97
C ASP A 300 -4.32 6.47 9.06
N ILE A 301 -3.43 6.48 8.05
CA ILE A 301 -2.25 7.36 8.01
C ILE A 301 -2.66 8.82 8.18
N LEU A 302 -3.67 9.27 7.44
CA LEU A 302 -4.14 10.66 7.45
C LEU A 302 -4.85 11.05 8.76
N SER A 303 -5.45 10.10 9.47
CA SER A 303 -6.19 10.34 10.72
C SER A 303 -5.31 10.23 11.97
N GLU A 304 -4.35 9.30 11.97
CA GLU A 304 -3.61 8.87 13.17
C GLU A 304 -2.14 9.31 13.16
N ALA A 305 -1.46 9.22 12.01
CA ALA A 305 0.01 9.13 11.99
C ALA A 305 0.74 10.44 12.32
N ARG A 306 0.03 11.58 12.25
CA ARG A 306 0.45 12.86 12.83
C ARG A 306 0.94 12.74 14.27
N LYS A 307 0.24 11.97 15.12
CA LYS A 307 0.59 11.76 16.54
C LYS A 307 2.01 11.18 16.71
N TYR A 308 2.45 10.41 15.72
CA TYR A 308 3.70 9.65 15.71
C TYR A 308 4.78 10.27 14.80
N LYS A 309 4.61 11.56 14.46
CA LYS A 309 5.51 12.39 13.65
C LYS A 309 5.68 11.94 12.18
N LEU A 310 4.81 11.08 11.64
CA LEU A 310 4.80 10.75 10.21
C LEU A 310 4.06 11.83 9.42
N SER A 311 4.70 12.39 8.40
CA SER A 311 4.21 13.54 7.63
C SER A 311 4.06 13.20 6.15
N LEU A 312 2.94 12.57 5.77
CA LEU A 312 2.59 12.25 4.38
C LEU A 312 2.43 13.51 3.49
N THR A 313 3.07 13.50 2.33
CA THR A 313 2.91 14.41 1.20
C THR A 313 2.62 13.55 -0.05
N MET A 314 1.45 13.72 -0.66
CA MET A 314 0.95 12.80 -1.69
C MET A 314 0.49 13.54 -2.94
N ALA A 315 0.93 13.08 -4.11
CA ALA A 315 0.56 13.63 -5.41
C ALA A 315 -0.42 12.73 -6.16
N HIS A 316 -1.45 13.33 -6.77
CA HIS A 316 -2.62 12.63 -7.30
C HIS A 316 -3.13 13.27 -8.60
N GLN A 317 -3.78 12.50 -9.49
CA GLN A 317 -4.31 13.03 -10.76
C GLN A 317 -5.82 13.29 -10.77
N TYR A 318 -6.65 12.35 -10.28
CA TYR A 318 -8.10 12.34 -10.48
C TYR A 318 -8.83 11.87 -9.21
N ILE A 319 -9.74 12.67 -8.65
CA ILE A 319 -10.37 12.38 -7.34
C ILE A 319 -11.12 11.04 -7.35
N GLU A 320 -11.76 10.70 -8.47
CA GLU A 320 -12.53 9.45 -8.68
C GLU A 320 -11.71 8.15 -8.55
N GLN A 321 -10.37 8.22 -8.53
CA GLN A 321 -9.51 7.04 -8.38
C GLN A 321 -9.27 6.62 -6.92
N MET A 322 -9.73 7.42 -5.94
CA MET A 322 -9.69 7.09 -4.52
C MET A 322 -10.95 6.32 -4.09
N PRO A 323 -10.82 5.30 -3.21
CA PRO A 323 -11.94 4.80 -2.42
C PRO A 323 -12.59 5.93 -1.61
N GLU A 324 -13.90 5.83 -1.38
CA GLU A 324 -14.70 6.83 -0.67
C GLU A 324 -14.11 7.20 0.71
N GLU A 325 -13.76 6.19 1.52
CA GLU A 325 -13.17 6.40 2.84
C GLU A 325 -11.83 7.16 2.79
N VAL A 326 -11.01 6.93 1.77
CA VAL A 326 -9.73 7.65 1.59
C VAL A 326 -9.98 9.05 1.06
N ARG A 327 -10.89 9.23 0.09
CA ARG A 327 -11.30 10.56 -0.43
C ARG A 327 -11.77 11.46 0.72
N ASP A 328 -12.58 10.92 1.61
CA ASP A 328 -13.15 11.67 2.73
C ASP A 328 -12.13 11.91 3.84
N ALA A 329 -11.21 10.97 4.09
CA ALA A 329 -10.05 11.20 4.96
C ALA A 329 -9.08 12.26 4.40
N VAL A 330 -8.89 12.34 3.08
CA VAL A 330 -8.10 13.40 2.41
C VAL A 330 -8.72 14.76 2.67
N PHE A 331 -10.01 14.95 2.38
CA PHE A 331 -10.67 16.25 2.54
C PHE A 331 -11.01 16.61 4.00
N GLY A 332 -11.10 15.63 4.90
CA GLY A 332 -11.33 15.85 6.34
C GLY A 332 -10.07 16.17 7.15
N ASN A 333 -8.93 15.52 6.86
CA ASN A 333 -7.74 15.59 7.71
C ASN A 333 -6.56 16.41 7.16
N VAL A 334 -6.46 16.59 5.83
CA VAL A 334 -5.30 17.27 5.23
C VAL A 334 -5.33 18.78 5.49
N GLY A 335 -4.24 19.30 6.05
CA GLY A 335 -4.10 20.71 6.38
C GLY A 335 -3.68 21.62 5.23
N THR A 336 -3.03 21.10 4.19
CA THR A 336 -2.57 21.88 3.03
C THR A 336 -2.93 21.18 1.73
N THR A 337 -3.74 21.84 0.90
CA THR A 337 -4.18 21.33 -0.40
C THR A 337 -3.66 22.23 -1.50
N ILE A 338 -2.89 21.67 -2.44
CA ILE A 338 -2.30 22.34 -3.59
C ILE A 338 -2.94 21.78 -4.86
N ALA A 339 -3.67 22.62 -5.58
CA ALA A 339 -4.32 22.27 -6.84
C ALA A 339 -3.64 22.96 -8.02
N PHE A 340 -3.08 22.16 -8.93
CA PHE A 340 -2.80 22.56 -10.30
C PHE A 340 -4.06 22.35 -11.17
N ARG A 341 -3.98 22.58 -12.49
CA ARG A 341 -5.06 22.30 -13.43
C ARG A 341 -5.54 20.84 -13.35
N VAL A 342 -6.85 20.65 -13.14
CA VAL A 342 -7.55 19.34 -13.07
C VAL A 342 -8.66 19.23 -14.12
N GLY A 343 -9.54 18.21 -14.04
CA GLY A 343 -10.79 18.12 -14.82
C GLY A 343 -11.93 18.97 -14.24
N PRO A 344 -13.05 19.14 -14.96
CA PRO A 344 -14.23 19.83 -14.42
C PRO A 344 -14.82 19.10 -13.21
N PHE A 345 -14.97 17.78 -13.27
CA PHE A 345 -15.48 16.96 -12.16
C PHE A 345 -14.59 17.06 -10.89
N ASP A 346 -13.27 17.08 -11.05
CA ASP A 346 -12.36 17.35 -9.94
C ASP A 346 -12.54 18.78 -9.38
N ALA A 347 -12.72 19.76 -10.28
CA ALA A 347 -12.90 21.17 -9.92
C ALA A 347 -14.22 21.43 -9.17
N GLU A 348 -15.31 20.72 -9.47
CA GLU A 348 -16.57 20.75 -8.70
C GLU A 348 -16.40 20.28 -7.24
N ILE A 349 -15.36 19.50 -6.95
CA ILE A 349 -15.02 19.08 -5.59
C ILE A 349 -14.07 20.10 -4.95
N LEU A 350 -13.06 20.58 -5.69
CA LEU A 350 -12.08 21.55 -5.19
C LEU A 350 -12.64 22.97 -5.00
N GLU A 351 -13.65 23.39 -5.76
CA GLU A 351 -14.34 24.67 -5.60
C GLU A 351 -14.92 24.80 -4.18
N LYS A 352 -15.36 23.69 -3.56
CA LYS A 352 -15.87 23.67 -2.17
C LYS A 352 -14.79 24.02 -1.14
N LEU A 353 -13.51 23.86 -1.48
CA LEU A 353 -12.35 24.26 -0.66
C LEU A 353 -11.85 25.67 -0.98
N PHE A 354 -12.11 26.17 -2.19
CA PHE A 354 -11.57 27.45 -2.69
C PHE A 354 -12.59 28.59 -2.82
N THR A 355 -13.88 28.28 -2.67
CA THR A 355 -14.99 29.22 -2.53
C THR A 355 -14.76 30.18 -1.35
N PRO A 356 -15.12 31.47 -1.47
CA PRO A 356 -15.72 32.15 -2.62
C PRO A 356 -14.68 32.81 -3.54
N LYS A 357 -13.42 32.34 -3.54
CA LYS A 357 -12.29 33.06 -4.16
C LYS A 357 -11.85 32.52 -5.52
N PHE A 358 -11.97 31.21 -5.75
CA PHE A 358 -11.74 30.59 -7.04
C PHE A 358 -12.89 29.64 -7.36
N LEU A 359 -13.38 29.70 -8.60
CA LEU A 359 -14.47 28.89 -9.13
C LEU A 359 -13.94 27.75 -10.02
N ILE A 360 -14.83 26.88 -10.47
CA ILE A 360 -14.53 25.79 -11.43
C ILE A 360 -13.72 26.32 -12.64
N GLU A 361 -14.13 27.44 -13.24
CA GLU A 361 -13.51 28.04 -14.43
C GLU A 361 -12.05 28.46 -14.17
N ASP A 362 -11.75 28.99 -12.99
CA ASP A 362 -10.40 29.35 -12.58
C ASP A 362 -9.53 28.07 -12.50
N ILE A 363 -10.03 27.04 -11.82
CA ILE A 363 -9.31 25.80 -11.53
C ILE A 363 -8.97 25.04 -12.83
N VAL A 364 -9.89 24.97 -13.79
CA VAL A 364 -9.65 24.30 -15.09
C VAL A 364 -8.80 25.14 -16.06
N SER A 365 -8.71 26.46 -15.86
CA SER A 365 -7.92 27.35 -16.73
C SER A 365 -6.47 27.55 -16.27
N LEU A 366 -6.13 27.33 -14.99
CA LEU A 366 -4.77 27.36 -14.41
C LEU A 366 -3.66 26.97 -15.40
N GLY A 367 -2.70 27.86 -15.65
CA GLY A 367 -1.56 27.61 -16.54
C GLY A 367 -0.55 26.60 -15.97
N ARG A 368 0.38 26.12 -16.80
CA ARG A 368 1.45 25.20 -16.34
C ARG A 368 2.28 25.86 -15.23
N PHE A 369 2.52 25.11 -14.16
CA PHE A 369 3.12 25.54 -12.89
C PHE A 369 2.32 26.58 -12.09
N GLN A 370 1.13 27.03 -12.53
CA GLN A 370 0.23 27.83 -11.69
C GLN A 370 -0.60 26.91 -10.80
N MET A 371 -0.86 27.34 -9.57
CA MET A 371 -1.59 26.57 -8.57
C MET A 371 -2.46 27.48 -7.69
N TYR A 372 -3.61 26.94 -7.27
CA TYR A 372 -4.36 27.47 -6.13
C TYR A 372 -4.13 26.57 -4.91
N LEU A 373 -4.07 27.17 -3.73
CA LEU A 373 -3.86 26.41 -2.51
C LEU A 373 -4.49 27.06 -1.28
N THR A 374 -4.85 26.19 -0.33
CA THR A 374 -4.97 26.52 1.10
C THR A 374 -3.71 26.03 1.79
N LEU A 375 -3.05 26.89 2.57
CA LEU A 375 -1.79 26.59 3.24
C LEU A 375 -2.00 26.57 4.76
N MET A 376 -1.53 25.53 5.42
CA MET A 376 -1.49 25.48 6.88
C MET A 376 -0.35 26.39 7.37
N ILE A 377 -0.68 27.37 8.22
CA ILE A 377 0.25 28.37 8.77
C ILE A 377 0.03 28.47 10.28
N ASN A 378 1.01 28.04 11.08
CA ASN A 378 0.91 28.01 12.55
C ASN A 378 -0.33 27.24 13.05
N GLN A 379 -0.63 26.11 12.41
CA GLN A 379 -1.80 25.25 12.62
C GLN A 379 -3.18 25.89 12.33
N VAL A 380 -3.22 27.01 11.61
CA VAL A 380 -4.45 27.62 11.05
C VAL A 380 -4.40 27.55 9.52
N GLY A 381 -5.48 27.11 8.88
CA GLY A 381 -5.60 27.11 7.42
C GLY A 381 -5.73 28.54 6.88
N SER A 382 -4.92 28.89 5.88
CA SER A 382 -5.04 30.17 5.19
C SER A 382 -6.35 30.25 4.39
N PRO A 383 -6.87 31.46 4.12
CA PRO A 383 -7.74 31.66 2.97
C PRO A 383 -7.05 31.13 1.70
N PRO A 384 -7.80 30.65 0.69
CA PRO A 384 -7.23 30.25 -0.59
C PRO A 384 -6.37 31.35 -1.21
N PHE A 385 -5.33 31.02 -1.96
CA PHE A 385 -4.58 32.00 -2.76
C PHE A 385 -3.96 31.37 -4.01
N SER A 386 -3.47 32.24 -4.90
CA SER A 386 -2.82 31.86 -6.14
C SER A 386 -1.30 31.96 -6.01
N ALA A 387 -0.61 31.00 -6.61
CA ALA A 387 0.83 30.90 -6.59
C ALA A 387 1.36 30.26 -7.87
N ARG A 388 2.67 30.25 -8.02
CA ARG A 388 3.39 29.44 -8.99
C ARG A 388 4.30 28.46 -8.25
N GLY A 389 4.35 27.20 -8.70
CA GLY A 389 5.35 26.25 -8.22
C GLY A 389 6.76 26.74 -8.55
N MET A 390 7.70 26.55 -7.62
CA MET A 390 9.11 26.87 -7.86
C MET A 390 9.70 26.01 -9.01
N PRO A 391 10.69 26.52 -9.76
CA PRO A 391 11.42 25.69 -10.72
C PRO A 391 12.14 24.54 -10.00
N PRO A 392 12.53 23.46 -10.70
CA PRO A 392 13.37 22.42 -10.12
C PRO A 392 14.63 23.01 -9.49
N ILE A 393 15.03 22.53 -8.32
CA ILE A 393 16.34 22.83 -7.74
C ILE A 393 17.42 22.38 -8.76
N PRO A 394 18.43 23.21 -9.07
CA PRO A 394 19.52 22.82 -9.97
C PRO A 394 20.32 21.63 -9.39
N PRO A 395 20.85 20.73 -10.24
CA PRO A 395 21.75 19.68 -9.78
C PRO A 395 22.94 20.26 -9.00
N PRO A 396 23.44 19.54 -7.98
CA PRO A 396 24.66 19.94 -7.28
C PRO A 396 25.88 19.88 -8.21
N ALA A 397 26.95 20.58 -7.83
CA ALA A 397 28.19 20.63 -8.60
C ALA A 397 28.96 19.28 -8.62
N GLU A 398 28.68 18.42 -7.66
CA GLU A 398 29.17 17.05 -7.53
C GLU A 398 27.97 16.17 -7.16
N SER A 399 27.82 15.03 -7.84
CA SER A 399 26.79 14.01 -7.55
C SER A 399 27.47 12.74 -7.08
N PHE A 400 26.90 12.10 -6.05
CA PHE A 400 27.38 10.84 -5.50
C PHE A 400 26.53 9.64 -5.98
N HIS A 401 25.74 9.79 -7.04
CA HIS A 401 24.76 8.82 -7.56
C HIS A 401 25.21 7.35 -7.46
N ASP A 402 26.32 6.97 -8.11
CA ASP A 402 26.77 5.58 -8.14
C ASP A 402 27.30 5.12 -6.76
N LEU A 403 27.99 6.01 -6.04
CA LEU A 403 28.50 5.76 -4.70
C LEU A 403 27.38 5.55 -3.66
N VAL A 404 26.24 6.26 -3.77
CA VAL A 404 25.10 6.04 -2.87
C VAL A 404 24.38 4.72 -3.18
N ILE A 405 24.32 4.30 -4.43
CA ILE A 405 23.81 2.98 -4.82
C ILE A 405 24.73 1.87 -4.30
N GLU A 406 26.06 1.97 -4.51
CA GLU A 406 27.03 0.99 -4.00
C GLU A 406 27.01 0.92 -2.46
N SER A 407 27.02 2.07 -1.78
CA SER A 407 26.83 2.19 -0.32
C SER A 407 25.56 1.49 0.17
N SER A 408 24.42 1.71 -0.51
CA SER A 408 23.17 1.04 -0.18
C SER A 408 23.21 -0.47 -0.43
N ARG A 409 23.92 -0.93 -1.48
CA ARG A 409 24.07 -2.38 -1.76
C ARG A 409 24.93 -3.06 -0.70
N GLU A 410 26.07 -2.46 -0.32
CA GLU A 410 26.99 -3.03 0.68
C GLU A 410 26.35 -3.17 2.08
N MET A 411 25.38 -2.32 2.44
CA MET A 411 24.73 -2.34 3.75
C MET A 411 23.35 -3.00 3.79
N TYR A 412 22.56 -2.91 2.71
CA TYR A 412 21.13 -3.26 2.72
C TYR A 412 20.71 -4.26 1.63
N ALA A 413 21.64 -4.78 0.82
CA ALA A 413 21.34 -5.83 -0.15
C ALA A 413 22.16 -7.09 0.11
N ARG A 414 21.82 -8.18 -0.59
CA ARG A 414 22.56 -9.44 -0.57
C ARG A 414 22.80 -9.93 -1.98
N PRO A 415 23.92 -10.64 -2.26
CA PRO A 415 24.14 -11.24 -3.57
C PRO A 415 23.01 -12.20 -3.91
N ARG A 416 22.45 -12.05 -5.11
CA ARG A 416 21.36 -12.88 -5.63
C ARG A 416 21.59 -14.38 -5.47
N VAL A 417 22.81 -14.86 -5.71
CA VAL A 417 23.17 -16.29 -5.64
C VAL A 417 22.90 -16.87 -4.24
N ASP A 418 23.23 -16.14 -3.18
CA ASP A 418 23.02 -16.56 -1.79
C ASP A 418 21.52 -16.61 -1.47
N VAL A 419 20.77 -15.60 -1.94
CA VAL A 419 19.32 -15.47 -1.74
C VAL A 419 18.56 -16.57 -2.49
N GLU A 420 18.92 -16.85 -3.75
CA GLU A 420 18.29 -17.92 -4.53
C GLU A 420 18.66 -19.31 -3.97
N ALA A 421 19.86 -19.51 -3.43
CA ALA A 421 20.24 -20.74 -2.73
C ALA A 421 19.43 -20.97 -1.44
N GLU A 422 19.24 -19.93 -0.61
CA GLU A 422 18.39 -20.00 0.59
C GLU A 422 16.93 -20.28 0.27
N ILE A 423 16.37 -19.63 -0.77
CA ILE A 423 14.99 -19.85 -1.20
C ILE A 423 14.82 -21.25 -1.82
N SER A 424 15.79 -21.74 -2.59
CA SER A 424 15.80 -23.13 -3.08
C SER A 424 15.80 -24.13 -1.93
N LYS A 425 16.64 -23.91 -0.91
CA LYS A 425 16.67 -24.75 0.30
C LYS A 425 15.35 -24.65 1.10
N TRP A 426 14.72 -23.47 1.16
CA TRP A 426 13.41 -23.31 1.78
C TRP A 426 12.34 -24.17 1.08
N HIS A 427 12.42 -24.33 -0.24
CA HIS A 427 11.52 -25.19 -1.01
C HIS A 427 11.75 -26.71 -0.85
N GLU A 428 12.83 -27.15 -0.17
CA GLU A 428 13.05 -28.57 0.10
C GLU A 428 11.92 -29.17 0.98
N PRO A 429 11.57 -30.45 0.80
CA PRO A 429 10.64 -31.14 1.69
C PRO A 429 11.18 -31.13 3.13
N ILE A 430 10.32 -30.85 4.11
CA ILE A 430 10.69 -30.99 5.52
C ILE A 430 11.01 -32.47 5.75
N GLN A 431 12.27 -32.78 6.03
CA GLN A 431 12.66 -34.10 6.51
C GLN A 431 12.05 -34.27 7.90
N GLY A 432 10.86 -34.85 7.95
CA GLY A 432 10.23 -35.21 9.20
C GLY A 432 11.18 -36.10 10.00
N THR A 433 11.32 -35.82 11.30
CA THR A 433 11.82 -36.81 12.25
C THR A 433 11.08 -38.11 11.98
N ARG A 434 11.82 -39.19 11.66
CA ARG A 434 11.21 -40.51 11.42
C ARG A 434 10.23 -40.78 12.55
N ALA A 435 8.97 -41.04 12.20
CA ALA A 435 8.06 -41.69 13.13
C ALA A 435 8.79 -42.95 13.64
N PRO A 436 8.77 -43.26 14.95
CA PRO A 436 9.43 -44.45 15.47
C PRO A 436 8.98 -45.66 14.65
N GLU A 437 9.93 -46.46 14.16
CA GLU A 437 9.57 -47.68 13.44
C GLU A 437 8.63 -48.50 14.34
N GLU A 438 7.41 -48.75 13.87
CA GLU A 438 6.52 -49.68 14.56
C GLU A 438 7.23 -51.02 14.63
N THR A 439 7.68 -51.36 15.84
CA THR A 439 8.47 -52.56 16.09
C THR A 439 7.58 -53.77 15.91
N LEU A 440 7.55 -54.27 14.66
CA LEU A 440 6.89 -55.50 14.24
C LEU A 440 7.30 -56.63 15.19
N ARG A 441 6.42 -56.91 16.16
CA ARG A 441 6.68 -57.88 17.23
C ARG A 441 6.86 -59.27 16.60
N PRO A 442 8.02 -59.92 16.75
CA PRO A 442 8.23 -61.26 16.20
C PRO A 442 7.25 -62.27 16.80
N GLY A 443 6.85 -63.26 15.99
CA GLY A 443 5.65 -64.06 16.22
C GLY A 443 5.62 -64.87 17.52
N GLY A 444 4.49 -64.80 18.23
CA GLY A 444 4.06 -65.80 19.21
C GLY A 444 3.26 -66.89 18.52
N GLY A 445 3.82 -68.10 18.41
CA GLY A 445 3.20 -69.23 17.70
C GLY A 445 2.94 -70.47 18.56
N ARG A 446 2.01 -71.30 18.09
CA ARG A 446 1.57 -72.63 18.59
C ARG A 446 0.50 -72.64 19.70
N GLY A 447 -0.48 -73.52 19.54
CA GLY A 447 -1.57 -73.78 20.49
C GLY A 447 -2.74 -74.54 19.84
N SER A 448 -2.61 -75.85 19.61
CA SER A 448 -3.51 -76.62 18.73
C SER A 448 -4.46 -77.59 19.48
N GLY A 449 -5.66 -77.11 19.83
CA GLY A 449 -6.84 -77.92 20.22
C GLY A 449 -6.76 -78.67 21.57
N PRO A 450 -7.76 -79.54 21.90
CA PRO A 450 -9.03 -79.78 21.18
C PRO A 450 -10.32 -79.85 22.07
N GLY A 451 -11.50 -79.74 21.45
CA GLY A 451 -12.72 -80.45 21.88
C GLY A 451 -13.87 -79.67 22.55
N GLY A 452 -15.12 -80.03 22.20
CA GLY A 452 -16.37 -79.65 22.91
C GLY A 452 -17.06 -78.36 22.43
N GLY A 453 -18.38 -78.31 22.13
CA GLY A 453 -19.31 -79.40 21.80
C GLY A 453 -20.71 -79.36 22.43
N THR A 454 -21.60 -78.43 22.04
CA THR A 454 -23.05 -78.46 22.38
C THR A 454 -23.93 -77.79 21.30
N LYS A 455 -25.24 -78.10 21.26
CA LYS A 455 -26.23 -77.61 20.28
C LYS A 455 -27.38 -76.84 20.96
N SER A 456 -27.84 -75.75 20.34
CA SER A 456 -29.24 -75.24 20.30
C SER A 456 -29.25 -73.90 19.53
N GLY A 457 -30.28 -73.43 18.81
CA GLY A 457 -31.57 -74.01 18.43
C GLY A 457 -32.59 -72.89 18.09
N TYR A 458 -33.41 -73.09 17.05
CA TYR A 458 -34.43 -72.15 16.49
C TYR A 458 -33.90 -70.84 15.83
N GLY A 459 -34.42 -70.35 14.69
CA GLY A 459 -35.25 -71.01 13.66
C GLY A 459 -36.08 -70.08 12.73
N ALA A 460 -35.98 -70.26 11.40
CA ALA A 460 -36.91 -69.83 10.32
C ALA A 460 -37.16 -68.30 10.09
N ARG A 461 -37.51 -67.75 8.92
CA ARG A 461 -37.73 -68.20 7.50
C ARG A 461 -37.43 -66.98 6.59
N ALA A 462 -36.72 -67.06 5.45
CA ALA A 462 -37.16 -67.38 4.07
C ALA A 462 -38.23 -66.44 3.46
N GLY A 463 -38.20 -66.00 2.18
CA GLY A 463 -37.26 -66.20 1.04
C GLY A 463 -37.02 -64.88 0.27
N GLY A 464 -36.49 -64.77 -0.95
CA GLY A 464 -36.25 -65.72 -2.06
C GLY A 464 -36.97 -65.23 -3.34
N GLY A 465 -36.40 -65.12 -4.55
CA GLY A 465 -35.04 -65.42 -5.03
C GLY A 465 -34.77 -64.83 -6.45
N ALA A 466 -33.66 -65.23 -7.10
CA ALA A 466 -33.22 -64.81 -8.46
C ALA A 466 -33.62 -65.87 -9.53
N PRO A 467 -33.02 -66.10 -10.75
CA PRO A 467 -31.78 -65.55 -11.38
C PRO A 467 -31.77 -65.32 -12.92
N GLY A 468 -30.60 -64.91 -13.47
CA GLY A 468 -30.20 -65.00 -14.90
C GLY A 468 -29.07 -64.00 -15.23
N ARG A 469 -27.79 -64.39 -15.44
CA ARG A 469 -27.14 -65.07 -16.60
C ARG A 469 -27.33 -64.33 -17.95
N GLY A 470 -26.30 -64.01 -18.74
CA GLY A 470 -24.83 -64.17 -18.59
C GLY A 470 -24.07 -64.01 -19.94
N GLY A 471 -22.72 -63.94 -19.92
CA GLY A 471 -21.85 -63.76 -21.10
C GLY A 471 -21.45 -62.29 -21.37
N SER A 472 -20.25 -61.90 -21.81
CA SER A 472 -19.31 -62.40 -22.86
C SER A 472 -19.77 -62.12 -24.30
N SER A 473 -19.00 -61.50 -25.21
CA SER A 473 -17.62 -60.93 -25.11
C SER A 473 -17.27 -60.04 -26.33
N SER A 474 -16.07 -59.43 -26.28
CA SER A 474 -15.15 -59.22 -27.43
C SER A 474 -15.56 -58.40 -28.68
N SER A 475 -14.90 -57.23 -28.79
CA SER A 475 -14.06 -56.80 -29.94
C SER A 475 -14.66 -56.15 -31.20
N ASN A 476 -13.93 -55.13 -31.68
CA ASN A 476 -13.90 -54.55 -33.03
C ASN A 476 -15.17 -53.81 -33.53
N ARG A 477 -15.07 -52.82 -34.43
CA ARG A 477 -13.89 -52.28 -35.15
C ARG A 477 -14.02 -50.77 -35.36
N GLU A 478 -12.91 -50.08 -35.52
CA GLU A 478 -12.86 -48.73 -36.12
C GLU A 478 -13.20 -48.75 -37.63
N VAL A 479 -13.50 -47.56 -38.18
CA VAL A 479 -12.90 -46.94 -39.40
C VAL A 479 -13.93 -46.14 -40.22
N ARG A 480 -13.69 -44.81 -40.35
CA ARG A 480 -14.04 -43.82 -41.41
C ARG A 480 -15.43 -43.88 -42.10
N GLY A 481 -16.09 -42.75 -42.42
CA GLY A 481 -15.75 -41.32 -42.20
C GLY A 481 -16.16 -40.41 -43.38
N GLN A 482 -15.93 -39.10 -43.22
CA GLN A 482 -16.03 -38.00 -44.22
C GLN A 482 -17.42 -37.61 -44.78
N GLY A 483 -17.56 -36.30 -45.03
CA GLY A 483 -18.72 -35.66 -45.70
C GLY A 483 -19.91 -35.35 -44.77
N GLY A 484 -20.61 -34.21 -44.88
CA GLY A 484 -20.34 -33.03 -45.70
C GLY A 484 -21.63 -32.27 -46.07
N PHE A 485 -21.66 -30.95 -45.79
CA PHE A 485 -22.74 -30.00 -46.11
C PHE A 485 -24.11 -30.20 -45.41
N GLY A 486 -24.77 -29.06 -45.14
CA GLY A 486 -26.22 -28.92 -44.93
C GLY A 486 -26.70 -27.76 -45.82
N PRO A 487 -27.75 -27.00 -45.46
CA PRO A 487 -28.84 -27.25 -44.49
C PRO A 487 -30.23 -27.21 -45.17
N ARG A 488 -31.32 -27.47 -44.43
CA ARG A 488 -32.70 -27.10 -44.85
C ARG A 488 -33.58 -26.71 -43.66
N SER A 489 -34.61 -25.90 -43.93
CA SER A 489 -35.54 -25.30 -42.97
C SER A 489 -36.97 -25.86 -43.08
N SER A 490 -37.72 -25.75 -41.98
CA SER A 490 -39.16 -26.07 -41.84
C SER A 490 -39.84 -25.01 -40.95
N SER A 491 -41.17 -25.08 -40.77
CA SER A 491 -41.97 -24.03 -40.11
C SER A 491 -43.36 -24.53 -39.64
N VAL A 492 -44.31 -23.60 -39.45
CA VAL A 492 -45.77 -23.73 -39.19
C VAL A 492 -46.20 -23.59 -37.72
N GLY A 493 -47.24 -22.75 -37.50
CA GLY A 493 -47.93 -22.47 -36.22
C GLY A 493 -49.30 -23.17 -36.11
N PRO A 494 -50.45 -22.52 -35.74
CA PRO A 494 -50.76 -21.08 -35.81
C PRO A 494 -51.53 -20.46 -34.59
N GLU A 495 -52.20 -19.31 -34.81
CA GLU A 495 -52.74 -18.30 -33.86
C GLU A 495 -54.06 -18.62 -33.09
N ARG A 496 -54.45 -17.76 -32.10
CA ARG A 496 -55.55 -16.75 -32.27
C ARG A 496 -55.78 -15.74 -31.08
N ARG A 497 -55.57 -14.42 -31.36
CA ARG A 497 -56.37 -13.15 -31.16
C ARG A 497 -57.28 -12.98 -29.90
N PHE A 498 -57.59 -11.79 -29.33
CA PHE A 498 -57.69 -10.36 -29.75
C PHE A 498 -57.30 -9.40 -28.58
N GLY A 499 -57.32 -8.04 -28.63
CA GLY A 499 -57.50 -7.04 -29.70
C GLY A 499 -58.33 -5.77 -29.32
N ASP A 500 -57.83 -4.55 -29.65
CA ASP A 500 -58.43 -3.19 -29.40
C ASP A 500 -58.48 -2.76 -27.89
N SER A 501 -58.75 -1.52 -27.42
CA SER A 501 -59.30 -0.26 -28.01
C SER A 501 -58.74 1.06 -27.41
N ARG A 502 -58.76 2.12 -28.24
CA ARG A 502 -58.96 3.61 -28.03
C ARG A 502 -58.42 4.33 -26.77
N GLY A 503 -57.85 5.56 -26.83
CA GLY A 503 -57.34 6.39 -27.95
C GLY A 503 -57.77 7.88 -27.93
N GLU A 504 -56.87 8.82 -28.28
CA GLU A 504 -57.18 10.22 -28.70
C GLU A 504 -56.03 10.86 -29.53
N ARG A 505 -56.08 12.17 -29.91
CA ARG A 505 -55.38 12.72 -31.11
C ARG A 505 -54.84 14.18 -31.03
N GLU A 506 -54.11 14.55 -32.10
CA GLU A 506 -53.67 15.90 -32.57
C GLU A 506 -52.28 16.43 -32.10
N GLY A 507 -51.46 17.12 -32.92
CA GLY A 507 -51.52 17.27 -34.40
C GLY A 507 -50.53 18.29 -35.05
N ARG A 508 -49.71 17.83 -36.04
CA ARG A 508 -48.91 18.60 -37.06
C ARG A 508 -47.74 19.48 -36.52
N SER A 509 -46.61 19.69 -37.21
CA SER A 509 -46.42 19.97 -38.66
C SER A 509 -44.96 19.82 -39.18
N SER A 510 -44.83 19.70 -40.51
CA SER A 510 -43.73 20.17 -41.41
C SER A 510 -42.27 19.66 -41.34
N ALA A 511 -41.68 19.48 -42.53
CA ALA A 511 -40.27 19.18 -42.89
C ALA A 511 -40.10 19.53 -44.41
N PRO A 512 -39.09 19.09 -45.20
CA PRO A 512 -37.72 18.59 -44.95
C PRO A 512 -36.64 19.23 -45.90
N GLY A 513 -35.41 18.68 -45.94
CA GLY A 513 -34.51 18.77 -47.10
C GLY A 513 -33.00 18.72 -46.78
N THR A 514 -32.10 18.15 -47.59
CA THR A 514 -32.24 17.25 -48.77
C THR A 514 -30.90 16.51 -48.98
N SER A 515 -30.90 15.32 -49.59
CA SER A 515 -29.68 14.57 -49.94
C SER A 515 -29.70 14.07 -51.39
N VAL A 516 -28.55 14.12 -52.07
CA VAL A 516 -28.32 13.52 -53.40
C VAL A 516 -26.85 13.06 -53.49
N GLY A 517 -26.61 11.94 -54.19
CA GLY A 517 -25.29 11.52 -54.65
C GLY A 517 -25.43 10.54 -55.82
N THR A 518 -24.39 10.38 -56.63
CA THR A 518 -24.40 9.46 -57.79
C THR A 518 -23.00 8.96 -58.15
N GLN A 519 -22.94 7.78 -58.77
CA GLN A 519 -21.73 7.19 -59.38
C GLN A 519 -21.85 7.19 -60.91
N GLY A 520 -20.72 7.12 -61.62
CA GLY A 520 -20.66 6.88 -63.07
C GLY A 520 -19.22 7.02 -63.59
N ALA A 521 -18.81 6.18 -64.54
CA ALA A 521 -17.44 6.14 -65.08
C ALA A 521 -17.43 5.75 -66.58
N HIS A 522 -16.41 6.16 -67.35
CA HIS A 522 -15.79 5.36 -68.43
C HIS A 522 -14.55 6.02 -69.09
N LEU A 523 -13.46 5.23 -69.19
CA LEU A 523 -12.43 5.11 -70.25
C LEU A 523 -11.86 6.32 -71.06
N ALA A 524 -10.57 6.60 -70.80
CA ALA A 524 -9.40 6.53 -71.71
C ALA A 524 -9.36 7.19 -73.13
N HIS A 525 -8.49 8.21 -73.31
CA HIS A 525 -7.19 8.17 -74.06
C HIS A 525 -6.55 9.59 -74.14
N GLY A 526 -5.25 9.73 -74.50
CA GLY A 526 -4.73 11.00 -75.07
C GLY A 526 -3.52 11.73 -74.43
N SER A 527 -2.41 11.03 -74.16
CA SER A 527 -1.00 11.49 -74.10
C SER A 527 -0.59 13.00 -74.11
N GLN A 528 0.41 13.31 -73.26
CA GLN A 528 1.29 14.52 -73.19
C GLN A 528 0.67 15.82 -72.60
N GLY A 529 1.36 16.55 -71.71
CA GLY A 529 2.64 16.27 -71.05
C GLY A 529 3.13 17.39 -70.09
N ARG A 530 4.27 17.13 -69.42
CA ARG A 530 5.00 18.00 -68.45
C ARG A 530 4.31 18.32 -67.11
N SER A 531 4.73 17.58 -66.08
CA SER A 531 4.82 18.05 -64.68
C SER A 531 6.07 17.44 -64.03
N LEU A 532 6.62 18.11 -63.00
CA LEU A 532 7.78 17.64 -62.24
C LEU A 532 7.31 16.71 -61.09
N PRO A 533 8.01 15.59 -60.79
CA PRO A 533 7.55 14.60 -59.82
C PRO A 533 8.00 14.87 -58.38
N GLU A 534 7.25 14.29 -57.44
CA GLU A 534 7.57 14.21 -56.00
C GLU A 534 8.66 13.16 -55.74
N GLU A 535 9.55 13.40 -54.76
CA GLU A 535 10.39 12.34 -54.20
C GLU A 535 9.59 11.46 -53.22
N LYS A 536 9.61 10.15 -53.44
CA LYS A 536 9.05 9.16 -52.51
C LYS A 536 10.16 8.51 -51.67
N SER A 537 10.03 8.61 -50.36
CA SER A 537 10.95 7.97 -49.41
C SER A 537 10.95 6.43 -49.54
N PRO A 538 12.13 5.78 -49.63
CA PRO A 538 12.24 4.32 -49.57
C PRO A 538 12.05 3.77 -48.14
N PRO A 539 11.82 2.46 -47.96
CA PRO A 539 11.57 1.85 -46.65
C PRO A 539 12.82 1.82 -45.75
N ARG A 540 12.60 1.74 -44.44
CA ARG A 540 13.66 1.49 -43.44
C ARG A 540 13.75 0.00 -43.11
N GLU A 541 14.83 -0.65 -43.52
CA GLU A 541 15.24 -1.96 -43.00
C GLU A 541 16.30 -1.81 -41.90
N THR A 542 16.36 -2.80 -41.01
CA THR A 542 17.26 -2.87 -39.85
C THR A 542 18.61 -3.50 -40.22
N ILE A 543 19.72 -2.92 -39.76
CA ILE A 543 21.06 -3.51 -39.90
C ILE A 543 21.75 -3.64 -38.53
N SER A 544 22.40 -4.79 -38.31
CA SER A 544 23.12 -5.16 -37.08
C SER A 544 24.47 -4.44 -36.97
N LEU A 545 24.83 -3.99 -35.76
CA LEU A 545 26.16 -3.48 -35.43
C LEU A 545 27.18 -4.62 -35.26
N SER A 546 27.52 -5.27 -36.37
CA SER A 546 28.41 -6.45 -36.37
C SER A 546 29.41 -6.53 -37.54
N SER A 547 29.90 -5.40 -38.04
CA SER A 547 31.10 -5.35 -38.90
C SER A 547 31.64 -3.93 -39.11
N LEU A 548 32.64 -3.51 -38.31
CA LEU A 548 33.52 -2.39 -38.65
C LEU A 548 34.87 -2.51 -37.90
N ALA A 549 35.65 -3.53 -38.25
CA ALA A 549 36.98 -3.77 -37.70
C ALA A 549 37.91 -4.35 -38.78
N LYS A 550 38.66 -3.46 -39.44
CA LYS A 550 39.81 -3.78 -40.32
C LYS A 550 40.51 -2.48 -40.74
N ASP A 551 41.41 -2.02 -39.88
CA ASP A 551 42.80 -1.67 -40.22
C ASP A 551 43.61 -1.65 -38.90
N ALA A 552 44.94 -1.72 -38.99
CA ALA A 552 45.80 -2.27 -37.94
C ALA A 552 46.90 -1.27 -37.46
N PRO A 553 47.77 -1.58 -36.46
CA PRO A 553 47.82 -2.78 -35.62
C PRO A 553 48.02 -2.56 -34.09
N GLY A 554 47.42 -3.46 -33.30
CA GLY A 554 48.10 -4.21 -32.23
C GLY A 554 48.78 -3.50 -31.04
N ALA A 555 48.00 -3.21 -29.99
CA ALA A 555 48.41 -3.47 -28.60
C ALA A 555 47.16 -3.58 -27.69
N ALA A 556 46.90 -4.74 -27.10
CA ALA A 556 45.79 -4.92 -26.15
C ALA A 556 46.12 -6.00 -25.10
N GLN A 557 46.03 -5.64 -23.81
CA GLN A 557 45.72 -6.57 -22.70
C GLN A 557 45.56 -5.81 -21.36
N ALA A 558 44.70 -6.36 -20.49
CA ALA A 558 44.39 -5.92 -19.12
C ALA A 558 43.75 -4.53 -18.93
N GLY A 559 42.97 -4.37 -17.84
CA GLY A 559 42.39 -3.09 -17.43
C GLY A 559 41.09 -3.18 -16.61
N GLY A 560 40.19 -4.12 -16.94
CA GLY A 560 38.83 -4.18 -16.36
C GLY A 560 38.72 -4.41 -14.84
N GLY A 561 39.81 -4.84 -14.18
CA GLY A 561 39.86 -4.97 -12.71
C GLY A 561 40.31 -3.71 -11.97
N GLN A 562 40.97 -2.76 -12.66
CA GLN A 562 41.60 -1.61 -11.99
C GLN A 562 40.58 -0.57 -11.54
N HIS A 563 39.59 -0.24 -12.38
CA HIS A 563 38.57 0.76 -12.02
C HIS A 563 37.79 0.39 -10.74
N LEU A 564 37.54 -0.91 -10.52
CA LEU A 564 36.91 -1.44 -9.30
C LEU A 564 37.89 -1.53 -8.11
N SER A 565 39.18 -1.80 -8.33
CA SER A 565 40.16 -1.69 -7.24
C SER A 565 40.35 -0.26 -6.79
N ASP A 566 40.27 0.70 -7.70
CA ASP A 566 40.61 2.10 -7.45
C ASP A 566 39.44 2.83 -6.77
N LEU A 567 38.19 2.53 -7.14
CA LEU A 567 37.00 2.86 -6.34
C LEU A 567 37.10 2.30 -4.92
N ARG A 568 37.42 1.00 -4.77
CA ARG A 568 37.53 0.33 -3.46
C ARG A 568 38.71 0.82 -2.62
N ASN A 569 39.78 1.31 -3.24
CA ASN A 569 40.92 1.92 -2.56
C ASN A 569 40.61 3.37 -2.14
N THR A 570 39.90 4.12 -2.98
CA THR A 570 39.37 5.46 -2.64
C THR A 570 38.41 5.36 -1.45
N LEU A 571 37.50 4.37 -1.46
CA LEU A 571 36.59 4.08 -0.35
C LEU A 571 37.37 3.84 0.96
N LYS A 572 38.44 3.02 0.93
CA LYS A 572 39.34 2.79 2.09
C LYS A 572 40.03 4.07 2.56
N GLN A 573 40.49 4.93 1.65
CA GLN A 573 41.13 6.20 2.00
C GLN A 573 40.15 7.13 2.74
N VAL A 574 38.93 7.28 2.22
CA VAL A 574 37.87 8.05 2.88
C VAL A 574 37.51 7.45 4.26
N LEU A 575 37.44 6.12 4.36
CA LEU A 575 37.19 5.42 5.62
C LEU A 575 38.32 5.56 6.66
N SER A 576 39.56 5.87 6.23
CA SER A 576 40.72 5.99 7.14
C SER A 576 40.94 7.37 7.77
N ASN A 577 40.33 8.43 7.23
CA ASN A 577 40.60 9.81 7.64
C ASN A 577 39.52 10.39 8.58
N GLN A 578 39.39 9.81 9.78
CA GLN A 578 38.76 10.44 10.96
C GLN A 578 39.56 10.11 12.23
N PRO A 579 39.73 11.05 13.19
CA PRO A 579 40.63 10.87 14.33
C PRO A 579 40.06 9.95 15.43
N HIS A 580 40.86 9.01 15.93
CA HIS A 580 40.49 8.07 16.99
C HIS A 580 40.75 8.59 18.42
N SER A 581 39.78 8.36 19.32
CA SER A 581 39.90 8.30 20.79
C SER A 581 38.61 7.66 21.35
N ILE A 582 38.50 7.02 22.53
CA ILE A 582 39.43 6.60 23.60
C ILE A 582 39.21 5.07 23.80
N PRO A 583 40.22 4.24 24.14
CA PRO A 583 40.07 2.77 24.13
C PRO A 583 39.19 2.21 25.27
N ASN A 584 38.52 1.09 24.98
CA ASN A 584 37.69 0.35 25.92
C ASN A 584 38.54 -0.65 26.75
N GLN A 585 38.49 -0.55 28.07
CA GLN A 585 39.02 -1.57 29.00
C GLN A 585 37.87 -2.16 29.83
N ASN A 586 37.57 -3.45 29.64
CA ASN A 586 37.84 -4.48 30.65
C ASN A 586 37.27 -5.86 30.26
N SER A 587 38.01 -6.91 30.62
CA SER A 587 37.50 -8.29 30.67
C SER A 587 38.05 -8.98 31.93
N ALA A 588 37.25 -8.99 33.00
CA ALA A 588 37.55 -9.76 34.21
C ALA A 588 36.27 -10.10 35.00
N SER A 589 36.18 -11.35 35.46
CA SER A 589 35.18 -11.86 36.40
C SER A 589 35.35 -11.28 37.81
N VAL A 590 34.29 -11.26 38.65
CA VAL A 590 34.28 -11.87 40.02
C VAL A 590 32.96 -11.60 40.81
N LYS A 591 32.37 -12.70 41.30
CA LYS A 591 31.55 -12.99 42.52
C LYS A 591 30.51 -12.00 43.11
N LYS A 592 29.49 -12.61 43.74
CA LYS A 592 28.51 -12.01 44.66
C LYS A 592 29.11 -11.64 46.04
N ALA A 593 28.66 -10.52 46.61
CA ALA A 593 28.40 -10.26 48.03
C ALA A 593 27.29 -9.17 48.07
N GLN A 594 26.13 -9.33 48.72
CA GLN A 594 25.84 -9.33 50.17
C GLN A 594 26.16 -7.99 50.88
N SER A 595 25.10 -7.41 51.45
CA SER A 595 24.96 -6.14 52.21
C SER A 595 25.51 -6.25 53.66
N PRO A 596 25.34 -5.31 54.65
CA PRO A 596 24.27 -4.31 54.86
C PRO A 596 24.73 -2.87 55.31
N PRO A 597 24.32 -2.22 56.45
CA PRO A 597 23.49 -1.00 56.35
C PRO A 597 23.82 0.20 57.30
N ALA A 598 23.13 1.34 57.10
CA ALA A 598 22.80 2.38 58.10
C ALA A 598 21.58 3.21 57.58
N ALA A 599 20.56 3.71 58.30
CA ALA A 599 20.33 4.04 59.73
C ALA A 599 20.94 5.40 60.19
N PHE A 600 20.26 6.31 60.90
CA PHE A 600 18.86 6.40 61.38
C PHE A 600 18.50 7.88 61.76
N VAL A 601 17.42 8.09 62.54
CA VAL A 601 16.95 9.32 63.25
C VAL A 601 15.99 10.21 62.46
N GLU A 602 14.69 10.40 62.76
CA GLU A 602 13.76 10.06 63.87
C GLU A 602 13.45 11.16 64.92
N THR A 603 12.21 11.68 64.88
CA THR A 603 11.37 12.10 66.03
C THR A 603 9.90 11.84 65.64
N ASN A 604 9.15 10.91 66.26
CA ASN A 604 8.42 11.00 67.55
C ASN A 604 7.33 12.11 67.59
N ARG A 605 6.09 11.89 68.07
CA ARG A 605 5.55 10.83 68.95
C ARG A 605 3.98 10.73 68.95
N ASP A 606 3.43 9.55 69.30
CA ASP A 606 2.20 9.27 70.11
C ASP A 606 0.78 9.85 69.72
N ASN A 607 -0.39 9.20 69.98
CA ASN A 607 -0.80 7.81 70.32
C ASN A 607 -2.36 7.63 70.18
N HIS A 608 -2.90 6.42 70.48
CA HIS A 608 -4.29 6.05 70.93
C HIS A 608 -5.41 5.56 69.96
N LYS A 609 -5.52 4.21 69.86
CA LYS A 609 -6.68 3.31 70.20
C LYS A 609 -8.15 3.65 69.81
N GLY A 610 -8.84 2.73 69.12
CA GLY A 610 -10.33 2.62 69.09
C GLY A 610 -10.94 1.50 68.18
N ARG A 611 -12.05 0.86 68.60
CA ARG A 611 -12.90 -0.18 67.92
C ARG A 611 -14.35 -0.05 68.49
N PRO A 612 -15.45 -0.68 67.95
CA PRO A 612 -15.71 -1.40 66.69
C PRO A 612 -17.06 -0.98 65.97
N THR A 613 -17.63 -1.86 65.13
CA THR A 613 -18.93 -1.82 64.36
C THR A 613 -20.19 -2.09 65.25
N PRO A 614 -21.50 -1.96 64.85
CA PRO A 614 -22.21 -2.78 63.79
C PRO A 614 -23.60 -2.32 63.17
N ARG A 615 -24.21 -3.20 62.33
CA ARG A 615 -25.67 -3.46 62.00
C ARG A 615 -26.37 -2.89 60.73
N SER A 616 -27.39 -3.66 60.27
CA SER A 616 -28.28 -3.55 59.08
C SER A 616 -29.79 -3.58 59.46
N PRO A 617 -30.78 -3.34 58.57
CA PRO A 617 -31.63 -4.42 57.91
C PRO A 617 -32.16 -4.10 56.44
N ILE A 618 -32.46 -5.02 55.49
CA ILE A 618 -33.61 -5.99 55.24
C ILE A 618 -34.98 -5.29 54.92
N GLU A 619 -35.85 -5.56 53.91
CA GLU A 619 -36.12 -6.52 52.77
C GLU A 619 -36.69 -5.69 51.55
N GLY A 620 -36.92 -6.07 50.27
CA GLY A 620 -36.77 -7.29 49.41
C GLY A 620 -38.06 -7.66 48.59
N LYS A 621 -38.03 -8.72 47.75
CA LYS A 621 -39.11 -9.31 46.87
C LYS A 621 -39.53 -8.45 45.63
N ASN A 622 -40.05 -8.96 44.48
CA ASN A 622 -40.33 -10.35 44.01
C ASN A 622 -40.39 -10.50 42.46
N GLN A 623 -39.98 -11.69 41.94
CA GLN A 623 -40.52 -12.47 40.79
C GLN A 623 -40.52 -11.95 39.31
N ILE A 624 -40.63 -12.94 38.39
CA ILE A 624 -40.57 -12.92 36.90
C ILE A 624 -41.80 -13.70 36.37
N PRO A 625 -42.53 -13.28 35.30
CA PRO A 625 -42.63 -14.12 34.09
C PRO A 625 -42.88 -13.44 32.71
N THR A 626 -42.28 -14.07 31.69
CA THR A 626 -42.54 -14.20 30.24
C THR A 626 -43.77 -13.59 29.50
N SER A 627 -43.57 -13.41 28.17
CA SER A 627 -44.55 -13.20 27.04
C SER A 627 -44.99 -11.75 26.75
N GLY A 628 -45.34 -11.35 25.51
CA GLY A 628 -45.18 -12.02 24.21
C GLY A 628 -46.02 -11.40 23.06
N ARG A 629 -45.62 -11.65 21.79
CA ARG A 629 -46.31 -11.40 20.49
C ARG A 629 -46.51 -9.94 19.97
N THR A 630 -46.15 -9.75 18.67
CA THR A 630 -46.84 -9.00 17.56
C THR A 630 -47.39 -7.57 17.79
N SER A 631 -47.38 -6.61 16.85
CA SER A 631 -47.68 -6.69 15.39
C SER A 631 -47.39 -5.37 14.63
N SER A 632 -47.11 -5.48 13.32
CA SER A 632 -47.42 -4.55 12.18
C SER A 632 -47.89 -3.09 12.41
N GLY A 633 -47.31 -2.14 11.66
CA GLY A 633 -47.91 -0.81 11.38
C GLY A 633 -46.99 0.10 10.52
N PRO A 634 -47.42 0.65 9.36
CA PRO A 634 -46.50 1.32 8.43
C PRO A 634 -46.82 2.79 8.08
N GLY A 635 -45.80 3.49 7.54
CA GLY A 635 -45.97 4.38 6.39
C GLY A 635 -46.00 5.90 6.65
N PHE A 636 -45.28 6.64 5.80
CA PHE A 636 -45.47 8.07 5.55
C PHE A 636 -45.48 8.31 4.04
N ARG A 637 -46.18 9.36 3.59
CA ARG A 637 -46.27 9.80 2.19
C ARG A 637 -46.09 11.31 2.09
N ASN A 638 -45.66 11.75 0.90
CA ASN A 638 -45.45 13.14 0.52
C ASN A 638 -46.72 14.01 0.65
N SER A 639 -46.53 15.30 0.90
CA SER A 639 -47.03 16.35 -0.01
C SER A 639 -46.16 17.61 0.10
N LYS A 640 -46.20 18.46 -0.94
CA LYS A 640 -45.75 19.86 -0.89
C LYS A 640 -46.87 20.73 -0.30
N ASP A 641 -46.59 22.01 -0.03
CA ASP A 641 -47.11 23.12 -0.86
C ASP A 641 -46.54 24.48 -0.40
N GLU A 642 -46.91 25.55 -1.10
CA GLU A 642 -46.29 26.88 -1.08
C GLU A 642 -46.92 27.83 -0.04
N LEU A 643 -46.22 28.91 0.34
CA LEU A 643 -46.70 30.31 0.26
C LEU A 643 -45.73 31.35 0.88
N ARG A 644 -45.95 32.61 0.51
CA ARG A 644 -45.35 33.90 0.95
C ARG A 644 -46.49 34.96 0.93
N PRO A 645 -46.37 36.21 1.45
CA PRO A 645 -45.33 36.84 2.28
C PRO A 645 -45.90 37.63 3.51
N ALA A 646 -45.07 38.53 4.08
CA ALA A 646 -45.39 39.76 4.84
C ALA A 646 -45.62 39.71 6.37
N GLY A 647 -45.22 40.78 7.06
CA GLY A 647 -45.41 41.03 8.50
C GLY A 647 -44.18 41.62 9.21
N ASP A 648 -44.22 42.92 9.57
CA ASP A 648 -43.12 43.68 10.19
C ASP A 648 -42.92 43.42 11.70
N GLY A 649 -41.75 43.79 12.25
CA GLY A 649 -41.48 43.81 13.70
C GLY A 649 -40.03 44.12 14.09
N GLU A 650 -39.80 45.16 14.90
CA GLU A 650 -38.47 45.64 15.30
C GLU A 650 -37.90 44.95 16.58
N GLY A 651 -36.58 45.02 16.80
CA GLY A 651 -36.02 44.87 18.15
C GLY A 651 -34.52 44.57 18.32
N GLY A 652 -33.72 45.58 18.74
CA GLY A 652 -32.63 45.36 19.70
C GLY A 652 -31.16 45.32 19.23
N SER A 653 -30.59 46.44 18.80
CA SER A 653 -29.14 46.57 18.52
C SER A 653 -28.25 46.62 19.79
N LYS A 654 -27.08 45.97 19.76
CA LYS A 654 -25.96 46.22 20.70
C LYS A 654 -24.66 46.54 19.93
N LYS A 655 -23.96 47.60 20.37
CA LYS A 655 -22.75 48.13 19.71
C LYS A 655 -21.49 47.38 20.15
N GLN A 656 -20.55 47.16 19.22
CA GLN A 656 -19.14 46.97 19.54
C GLN A 656 -18.42 48.33 19.61
N LYS A 657 -17.23 48.38 20.21
CA LYS A 657 -16.39 49.59 20.32
C LYS A 657 -15.25 49.53 19.31
N GLU A 658 -15.01 50.64 18.62
CA GLU A 658 -13.80 50.87 17.81
C GLU A 658 -12.67 51.47 18.66
N ILE A 659 -11.42 51.31 18.22
CA ILE A 659 -10.22 51.88 18.85
C ILE A 659 -9.78 53.14 18.07
N PRO A 660 -9.45 54.26 18.74
CA PRO A 660 -9.02 55.48 18.05
C PRO A 660 -7.75 55.31 17.21
N ARG A 661 -7.79 55.86 15.99
CA ARG A 661 -6.71 55.80 14.99
C ARG A 661 -5.33 56.29 15.49
N ALA A 662 -5.32 57.23 16.45
CA ALA A 662 -4.10 57.79 17.02
C ALA A 662 -3.24 56.77 17.79
N ASP A 663 -3.85 55.71 18.34
CA ASP A 663 -3.12 54.65 19.05
C ASP A 663 -2.47 53.66 18.08
N LEU A 664 -3.07 53.43 16.89
CA LEU A 664 -2.46 52.66 15.80
C LEU A 664 -1.18 53.34 15.29
N GLU A 665 -1.21 54.67 15.13
CA GLU A 665 -0.08 55.43 14.59
C GLU A 665 1.12 55.51 15.56
N LYS A 666 0.91 55.26 16.87
CA LYS A 666 1.98 55.06 17.85
C LYS A 666 2.62 53.66 17.79
N MET A 667 1.87 52.63 17.39
CA MET A 667 2.41 51.26 17.30
C MET A 667 3.32 51.02 16.08
N LEU A 668 3.32 51.94 15.11
CA LEU A 668 3.99 51.76 13.80
C LEU A 668 5.30 52.56 13.65
N LYS A 669 5.88 53.08 14.75
CA LYS A 669 7.17 53.79 14.72
C LYS A 669 8.17 53.18 15.69
N VAL A 670 9.04 52.33 15.16
CA VAL A 670 10.33 51.94 15.75
C VAL A 670 11.36 52.03 14.64
N ASP A 671 12.23 53.04 14.70
CA ASP A 671 13.33 53.19 13.75
C ASP A 671 14.42 52.15 14.01
N MET A 672 15.04 51.63 12.95
CA MET A 672 16.25 50.80 13.03
C MET A 672 17.44 51.52 12.37
N PRO A 673 18.64 51.47 12.97
CA PRO A 673 19.84 52.06 12.39
C PRO A 673 20.34 51.26 11.17
N PRO A 674 21.10 51.89 10.25
CA PRO A 674 21.70 51.19 9.12
C PRO A 674 22.84 50.27 9.59
N PHE A 675 22.92 49.08 8.99
CA PHE A 675 24.08 48.19 9.12
C PHE A 675 25.07 48.41 7.99
N SER A 676 26.36 48.35 8.34
CA SER A 676 27.54 48.28 7.46
C SER A 676 27.95 46.83 7.24
#